data_AF-A0A9E0AEY9-F1
#
_entry.id   AF-A0A9E0AEY9-F1
#
_cell.length_a   1.000
_cell.length_b   1.000
_cell.length_c   1.000
_cell.angle_alpha   90.00
_cell.angle_beta   90.00
_cell.angle_gamma   90.00
#
_symmetry.space_group_name_H-M   'P 1'
#
loop_
_entity.id
_entity.type
_entity.pdbx_description
1 polymer ?
#
loop_
_entity_poly.entity_id
_entity_poly.type
_entity_poly.pdbx_seq_one_letter_code
_entity_poly.pdbx_strand_id
1 'polypeptide(L)'
;MNSIKGIIFILFLTIIATYVSAQTTFTANSGNWSVAGNWSNGVPTSSVDAIIGAGKVCTVNISNAECASLTLSGSNQETQLIISNNQSLTVSGAVSINAPSSGNKVNSITVEGNLSATSLTMANSSNDNRDLKLIVNGGITTISGNITMNGSANRNAIEFNTTGIVKVGGSLSGGTIAAGSGIMEFTGSGAQTIPATYTYHNIVVSGAGTKTLGGSEVINNLNISAGTLSVGSNSLTVNGSTTVDGTFIDNNASGSLLFIGQVAIGNSGVWNISVSQGVELLGGITNNGSFTSGNGTYRFTTNSQSITGTLTFSGNILLTTASTSITNYGNVTVNGNLEAWNTSNEWINTSGSSLTVAQDLLITGILTATALNNTVIYNNSGTRVAKAATYYNLTKSGAGSLTLNALTVNGTLTVNAGTFDASAYSVNIDCNGNIAGSGGQIKFAYSNFYIGGNFSFSGTLTIPNATVYYDGASQTVKSATYYHLFLNGSGVKTLSGNTTVSQVLDIADEVDLSLNGYTFEIGGELTGSGIITGSPTSSLSLAGNSFDLSLSMNQSSSSARTLKNLTINKAWRTVTLSNVLEITGTVTVTAGALDSDGNLVLISTADGDARIATIPGSNGSAITGNVTVQKYLPAGSSRRWLHIGSPIQNFTWSQLIDDILISGPGVGGFDVNGSNYPSAFTYEESHSGDCGPNGWEYPTAVSNTPAANHGLKVFFRGDRDPSRLSYNAPAPNAVTLDYVGQINSGTQTMAVTYTNNGNDPWDGWNFVSNPYPSAIDWNAASGWTKTRISGTIYVWNAESGTYATWNGSSGTNGMNNGRIAVGQAFWVKATGSNPVFSMNENVKTATATSGFL
;
A
#
# COMPACT_ATOMS: atom_id res chain seq x y z
N MET A 1 -46.51 -64.45 86.29
CA MET A 1 -45.52 -65.54 86.15
C MET A 1 -44.54 -65.15 85.06
N ASN A 2 -43.25 -65.16 85.40
CA ASN A 2 -42.07 -65.44 84.58
C ASN A 2 -41.66 -64.41 83.50
N SER A 3 -40.54 -63.69 83.66
CA SER A 3 -39.12 -64.12 83.50
C SER A 3 -38.69 -64.06 82.02
N ILE A 4 -37.97 -63.02 81.56
CA ILE A 4 -36.50 -62.80 81.61
C ILE A 4 -35.71 -63.56 80.50
N LYS A 5 -34.93 -62.75 79.75
CA LYS A 5 -33.70 -63.00 78.91
C LYS A 5 -33.85 -63.62 77.50
N GLY A 6 -33.23 -63.09 76.44
CA GLY A 6 -32.40 -61.89 76.31
C GLY A 6 -31.63 -61.74 74.96
N ILE A 7 -30.87 -60.63 74.91
CA ILE A 7 -29.58 -60.37 74.23
C ILE A 7 -29.60 -59.75 72.80
N ILE A 8 -28.86 -58.61 72.71
CA ILE A 8 -28.22 -57.89 71.59
C ILE A 8 -28.98 -56.71 70.94
N PHE A 9 -28.85 -55.50 71.51
CA PHE A 9 -28.16 -54.37 70.85
C PHE A 9 -27.93 -53.23 71.86
N ILE A 10 -26.70 -53.18 72.40
CA ILE A 10 -26.09 -51.99 73.00
C ILE A 10 -25.52 -51.14 71.84
N LEU A 11 -25.45 -49.82 72.04
CA LEU A 11 -24.68 -48.82 71.28
C LEU A 11 -25.49 -47.92 70.32
N PHE A 12 -26.10 -46.84 70.85
CA PHE A 12 -25.92 -45.44 70.38
C PHE A 12 -26.75 -44.49 71.27
N LEU A 13 -26.32 -44.33 72.52
CA LEU A 13 -26.65 -43.16 73.31
C LEU A 13 -25.44 -42.21 73.19
N THR A 14 -25.45 -41.36 72.18
CA THR A 14 -24.46 -40.28 72.01
C THR A 14 -25.22 -38.97 71.89
N ILE A 15 -25.36 -38.33 73.04
CA ILE A 15 -25.03 -36.92 73.27
C ILE A 15 -25.37 -36.04 72.06
N ILE A 16 -26.60 -35.52 72.01
CA ILE A 16 -26.81 -34.19 71.45
C ILE A 16 -26.22 -33.24 72.50
N ALA A 17 -24.92 -32.96 72.37
CA ALA A 17 -24.34 -31.80 73.01
C ALA A 17 -24.99 -30.60 72.34
N THR A 18 -25.99 -30.02 73.00
CA THR A 18 -26.31 -28.62 72.78
C THR A 18 -25.05 -27.84 73.15
N TYR A 19 -24.24 -27.52 72.16
CA TYR A 19 -23.20 -26.50 72.30
C TYR A 19 -23.93 -25.18 72.55
N VAL A 20 -24.26 -24.88 73.80
CA VAL A 20 -24.50 -23.50 74.21
C VAL A 20 -23.15 -22.82 74.05
N SER A 21 -23.02 -21.91 73.07
CA SER A 21 -21.81 -21.10 72.96
C SER A 21 -21.55 -20.47 74.32
N ALA A 22 -20.32 -20.63 74.84
CA ALA A 22 -19.95 -19.93 76.05
C ALA A 22 -20.12 -18.44 75.79
N GLN A 23 -20.82 -17.72 76.67
CA GLN A 23 -21.05 -16.29 76.55
C GLN A 23 -20.16 -15.54 77.53
N THR A 24 -19.61 -14.40 77.10
CA THR A 24 -18.88 -13.49 77.96
C THR A 24 -19.35 -12.05 77.73
N THR A 25 -19.51 -11.29 78.80
CA THR A 25 -20.02 -9.90 78.74
C THR A 25 -18.92 -8.93 79.19
N PHE A 26 -18.70 -7.86 78.44
CA PHE A 26 -17.82 -6.77 78.81
C PHE A 26 -18.47 -5.94 79.92
N THR A 27 -17.86 -5.87 81.10
CA THR A 27 -18.44 -5.28 82.31
C THR A 27 -17.77 -3.97 82.73
N ALA A 28 -16.53 -3.74 82.30
CA ALA A 28 -15.79 -2.50 82.58
C ALA A 28 -16.50 -1.28 81.97
N ASN A 29 -16.55 -0.16 82.70
CA ASN A 29 -17.19 1.08 82.21
C ASN A 29 -16.55 1.58 80.91
N SER A 30 -15.21 1.55 80.87
CA SER A 30 -14.40 1.76 79.68
C SER A 30 -13.14 0.90 79.78
N GLY A 31 -12.69 0.29 78.70
CA GLY A 31 -11.46 -0.50 78.72
C GLY A 31 -11.17 -1.30 77.45
N ASN A 32 -10.01 -1.98 77.48
CA ASN A 32 -9.46 -2.75 76.37
C ASN A 32 -10.07 -4.15 76.27
N TRP A 33 -10.33 -4.62 75.05
CA TRP A 33 -10.81 -5.96 74.71
C TRP A 33 -9.85 -7.04 75.22
N SER A 34 -8.54 -6.82 75.11
CA SER A 34 -7.51 -7.81 75.45
C SER A 34 -7.35 -8.08 76.95
N VAL A 35 -8.01 -7.32 77.82
CA VAL A 35 -7.85 -7.44 79.28
C VAL A 35 -8.93 -8.37 79.82
N ALA A 36 -8.53 -9.57 80.26
CA ALA A 36 -9.46 -10.61 80.74
C ALA A 36 -10.39 -10.14 81.88
N GLY A 37 -9.90 -9.27 82.78
CA GLY A 37 -10.69 -8.72 83.89
C GLY A 37 -11.82 -7.77 83.47
N ASN A 38 -11.83 -7.31 82.22
CA ASN A 38 -12.93 -6.51 81.70
C ASN A 38 -14.14 -7.36 81.25
N TRP A 39 -14.01 -8.70 81.27
CA TRP A 39 -14.99 -9.64 80.78
C TRP A 39 -15.48 -10.58 81.90
N SER A 40 -16.78 -10.89 81.89
CA SER A 40 -17.39 -11.76 82.92
C SER A 40 -16.84 -13.18 82.92
N ASN A 41 -16.45 -13.70 81.76
CA ASN A 41 -15.96 -15.07 81.58
C ASN A 41 -14.69 -15.11 80.69
N GLY A 42 -13.78 -14.15 80.88
CA GLY A 42 -12.54 -14.03 80.10
C GLY A 42 -12.73 -13.41 78.71
N VAL A 43 -11.61 -13.12 78.04
CA VAL A 43 -11.59 -12.51 76.69
C VAL A 43 -12.27 -13.46 75.69
N PRO A 44 -13.20 -12.98 74.85
CA PRO A 44 -13.86 -13.81 73.85
C PRO A 44 -12.88 -14.45 72.86
N THR A 45 -13.26 -15.63 72.36
CA THR A 45 -12.60 -16.35 71.27
C THR A 45 -13.62 -16.66 70.18
N SER A 46 -13.20 -17.16 69.01
CA SER A 46 -14.08 -17.45 67.86
C SER A 46 -15.26 -18.40 68.11
N SER A 47 -15.29 -19.12 69.25
CA SER A 47 -16.40 -19.99 69.67
C SER A 47 -17.29 -19.40 70.77
N VAL A 48 -16.99 -18.20 71.27
CA VAL A 48 -17.64 -17.54 72.40
C VAL A 48 -18.45 -16.33 71.96
N ASP A 49 -19.71 -16.25 72.37
CA ASP A 49 -20.57 -15.08 72.17
C ASP A 49 -20.12 -13.90 73.03
N ALA A 50 -19.82 -12.77 72.40
CA ALA A 50 -19.39 -11.55 73.07
C ALA A 50 -20.55 -10.55 73.19
N ILE A 51 -20.81 -10.07 74.41
CA ILE A 51 -21.77 -8.99 74.66
C ILE A 51 -21.01 -7.77 75.18
N ILE A 52 -21.14 -6.63 74.51
CA ILE A 52 -20.77 -5.34 75.10
C ILE A 52 -21.94 -4.92 76.01
N GLY A 53 -21.67 -4.90 77.31
CA GLY A 53 -22.68 -4.62 78.33
C GLY A 53 -23.35 -3.25 78.17
N ALA A 54 -24.51 -3.09 78.77
CA ALA A 54 -25.28 -1.85 78.77
C ALA A 54 -24.44 -0.64 79.27
N GLY A 55 -24.33 0.41 78.45
CA GLY A 55 -23.68 1.66 78.82
C GLY A 55 -22.15 1.60 78.88
N LYS A 56 -21.53 0.62 78.20
CA LYS A 56 -20.09 0.34 78.27
C LYS A 56 -19.36 0.78 77.00
N VAL A 57 -18.08 1.14 77.15
CA VAL A 57 -17.17 1.48 76.05
C VAL A 57 -16.06 0.43 75.96
N CYS A 58 -16.06 -0.37 74.90
CA CYS A 58 -15.05 -1.40 74.66
C CYS A 58 -14.11 -0.99 73.53
N THR A 59 -12.80 -1.06 73.75
CA THR A 59 -11.78 -0.75 72.73
C THR A 59 -11.06 -2.02 72.30
N VAL A 60 -11.17 -2.42 71.03
CA VAL A 60 -10.36 -3.48 70.43
C VAL A 60 -8.97 -2.94 70.14
N ASN A 61 -8.02 -3.37 70.96
CA ASN A 61 -6.63 -2.90 70.98
C ASN A 61 -5.63 -3.99 70.54
N ILE A 62 -6.11 -5.07 69.91
CA ILE A 62 -5.33 -6.22 69.43
C ILE A 62 -5.76 -6.64 68.03
N SER A 63 -4.84 -7.20 67.25
CA SER A 63 -5.01 -7.50 65.82
C SER A 63 -5.61 -8.88 65.54
N ASN A 64 -6.10 -9.58 66.55
CA ASN A 64 -6.68 -10.91 66.42
C ASN A 64 -7.81 -11.09 67.44
N ALA A 65 -8.56 -10.02 67.73
CA ALA A 65 -9.77 -10.16 68.53
C ALA A 65 -10.79 -11.02 67.75
N GLU A 66 -11.39 -11.97 68.43
CA GLU A 66 -12.35 -12.89 67.82
C GLU A 66 -13.54 -13.14 68.74
N CYS A 67 -14.73 -13.34 68.17
CA CYS A 67 -15.90 -13.85 68.88
C CYS A 67 -16.81 -14.65 67.93
N ALA A 68 -17.66 -15.53 68.49
CA ALA A 68 -18.66 -16.25 67.71
C ALA A 68 -19.77 -15.31 67.21
N SER A 69 -20.35 -14.51 68.11
CA SER A 69 -21.26 -13.41 67.77
C SER A 69 -20.93 -12.19 68.62
N LEU A 70 -21.37 -11.01 68.17
CA LEU A 70 -21.19 -9.76 68.89
C LEU A 70 -22.53 -9.06 69.09
N THR A 71 -22.87 -8.73 70.33
CA THR A 71 -24.06 -7.94 70.65
C THR A 71 -23.71 -6.69 71.44
N LEU A 72 -24.11 -5.51 70.96
CA LEU A 72 -24.11 -4.28 71.76
C LEU A 72 -25.47 -4.18 72.47
N SER A 73 -25.45 -4.14 73.80
CA SER A 73 -26.67 -4.11 74.62
C SER A 73 -27.38 -2.75 74.55
N GLY A 74 -28.71 -2.78 74.51
CA GLY A 74 -29.55 -1.59 74.65
C GLY A 74 -29.67 -1.15 76.11
N SER A 75 -29.61 0.16 76.38
CA SER A 75 -29.75 0.70 77.73
C SER A 75 -30.16 2.17 77.75
N ASN A 76 -30.32 2.77 78.93
CA ASN A 76 -30.54 4.22 79.06
C ASN A 76 -29.26 5.06 78.86
N GLN A 77 -28.11 4.40 78.70
CA GLN A 77 -26.80 4.97 78.38
C GLN A 77 -26.31 4.45 77.01
N GLU A 78 -25.28 5.09 76.47
CA GLU A 78 -24.65 4.72 75.21
C GLU A 78 -23.73 3.51 75.38
N THR A 79 -23.86 2.53 74.49
CA THR A 79 -22.97 1.37 74.40
C THR A 79 -22.11 1.52 73.14
N GLN A 80 -20.80 1.49 73.30
CA GLN A 80 -19.85 1.77 72.22
C GLN A 80 -18.81 0.65 72.10
N LEU A 81 -18.49 0.28 70.86
CA LEU A 81 -17.34 -0.54 70.50
C LEU A 81 -16.43 0.28 69.58
N ILE A 82 -15.14 0.35 69.87
CA ILE A 82 -14.14 1.06 69.07
C ILE A 82 -13.09 0.06 68.62
N ILE A 83 -12.89 -0.10 67.32
CA ILE A 83 -11.81 -0.91 66.75
C ILE A 83 -10.71 0.05 66.32
N SER A 84 -9.63 0.10 67.11
CA SER A 84 -8.54 1.04 66.90
C SER A 84 -7.79 0.78 65.59
N ASN A 85 -7.11 1.82 65.10
CA ASN A 85 -6.27 1.74 63.91
C ASN A 85 -5.27 0.56 63.99
N ASN A 86 -5.06 -0.12 62.86
CA ASN A 86 -4.24 -1.33 62.70
C ASN A 86 -4.67 -2.54 63.56
N GLN A 87 -5.84 -2.50 64.21
CA GLN A 87 -6.40 -3.65 64.94
C GLN A 87 -7.49 -4.34 64.13
N SER A 88 -7.91 -5.52 64.57
CA SER A 88 -8.99 -6.23 63.89
C SER A 88 -9.83 -7.08 64.82
N LEU A 89 -11.13 -7.09 64.55
CA LEU A 89 -12.12 -7.95 65.16
C LEU A 89 -12.77 -8.84 64.09
N THR A 90 -12.64 -10.16 64.27
CA THR A 90 -13.32 -11.16 63.46
C THR A 90 -14.48 -11.77 64.24
N VAL A 91 -15.70 -11.60 63.73
CA VAL A 91 -16.92 -12.18 64.27
C VAL A 91 -17.33 -13.34 63.36
N SER A 92 -17.25 -14.58 63.84
CA SER A 92 -17.58 -15.78 63.05
C SER A 92 -19.04 -15.80 62.58
N GLY A 93 -19.91 -15.07 63.29
CA GLY A 93 -21.35 -15.00 63.10
C GLY A 93 -21.85 -13.55 63.01
N ALA A 94 -23.01 -13.29 63.60
CA ALA A 94 -23.71 -12.02 63.46
C ALA A 94 -23.21 -10.94 64.43
N VAL A 95 -23.25 -9.70 63.97
CA VAL A 95 -23.15 -8.48 64.79
C VAL A 95 -24.54 -7.88 64.96
N SER A 96 -24.97 -7.65 66.20
CA SER A 96 -26.25 -7.03 66.52
C SER A 96 -26.05 -5.78 67.36
N ILE A 97 -26.56 -4.64 66.88
CA ILE A 97 -26.63 -3.39 67.66
C ILE A 97 -28.07 -3.25 68.14
N ASN A 98 -28.29 -3.30 69.45
CA ASN A 98 -29.61 -3.09 70.03
C ASN A 98 -29.85 -1.61 70.31
N ALA A 99 -31.11 -1.20 70.29
CA ALA A 99 -31.48 0.19 70.48
C ALA A 99 -31.28 0.67 71.93
N PRO A 100 -30.82 1.90 72.14
CA PRO A 100 -30.94 2.57 73.43
C PRO A 100 -32.42 2.62 73.90
N SER A 101 -32.64 2.74 75.20
CA SER A 101 -33.96 2.91 75.81
C SER A 101 -34.26 4.35 76.24
N SER A 102 -33.30 5.27 76.13
CA SER A 102 -33.44 6.72 76.39
C SER A 102 -33.14 7.53 75.13
N GLY A 103 -33.82 8.67 74.96
CA GLY A 103 -33.56 9.59 73.84
C GLY A 103 -32.21 10.31 73.95
N ASN A 104 -31.75 10.83 72.80
CA ASN A 104 -30.45 11.47 72.55
C ASN A 104 -29.27 10.57 72.92
N LYS A 105 -29.33 9.31 72.50
CA LYS A 105 -28.30 8.30 72.76
C LYS A 105 -27.98 7.55 71.48
N VAL A 106 -26.70 7.24 71.31
CA VAL A 106 -26.18 6.48 70.17
C VAL A 106 -25.50 5.21 70.66
N ASN A 107 -25.99 4.05 70.21
CA ASN A 107 -25.21 2.82 70.29
C ASN A 107 -24.38 2.68 69.01
N SER A 108 -23.05 2.55 69.13
CA SER A 108 -22.17 2.63 67.97
C SER A 108 -21.06 1.60 67.93
N ILE A 109 -20.70 1.21 66.71
CA ILE A 109 -19.43 0.55 66.41
C ILE A 109 -18.60 1.53 65.59
N THR A 110 -17.44 1.94 66.10
CA THR A 110 -16.48 2.79 65.41
C THR A 110 -15.35 1.93 64.87
N VAL A 111 -15.07 2.01 63.57
CA VAL A 111 -14.08 1.18 62.87
C VAL A 111 -12.97 2.06 62.29
N GLU A 112 -11.84 2.08 62.99
CA GLU A 112 -10.56 2.65 62.52
C GLU A 112 -9.62 1.53 62.01
N GLY A 113 -9.75 0.32 62.54
CA GLY A 113 -9.07 -0.89 62.08
C GLY A 113 -9.93 -1.73 61.13
N ASN A 114 -10.07 -3.03 61.40
CA ASN A 114 -10.85 -3.95 60.57
C ASN A 114 -11.94 -4.67 61.37
N LEU A 115 -13.16 -4.71 60.82
CA LEU A 115 -14.26 -5.54 61.32
C LEU A 115 -14.61 -6.57 60.24
N SER A 116 -14.73 -7.85 60.60
CA SER A 116 -15.27 -8.88 59.72
C SER A 116 -16.43 -9.60 60.42
N ALA A 117 -17.56 -9.80 59.74
CA ALA A 117 -18.70 -10.53 60.28
C ALA A 117 -19.55 -11.20 59.18
N THR A 118 -20.42 -12.14 59.55
CA THR A 118 -21.35 -12.74 58.58
C THR A 118 -22.57 -11.87 58.31
N SER A 119 -23.03 -11.09 59.28
CA SER A 119 -24.14 -10.16 59.12
C SER A 119 -24.04 -9.02 60.13
N LEU A 120 -24.65 -7.89 59.80
CA LEU A 120 -24.81 -6.76 60.71
C LEU A 120 -26.29 -6.40 60.79
N THR A 121 -26.87 -6.42 61.97
CA THR A 121 -28.24 -5.99 62.22
C THR A 121 -28.27 -4.83 63.20
N MET A 122 -28.90 -3.72 62.82
CA MET A 122 -29.26 -2.64 63.72
C MET A 122 -30.76 -2.73 64.02
N ALA A 123 -31.12 -2.80 65.30
CA ALA A 123 -32.50 -2.85 65.73
C ALA A 123 -33.29 -1.59 65.32
N ASN A 124 -34.62 -1.70 65.31
CA ASN A 124 -35.49 -0.54 65.16
C ASN A 124 -35.74 0.07 66.55
N SER A 125 -35.27 1.29 66.76
CA SER A 125 -35.42 1.98 68.05
C SER A 125 -36.82 2.56 68.31
N SER A 126 -37.70 2.54 67.30
CA SER A 126 -39.04 3.15 67.26
C SER A 126 -39.11 4.64 67.65
N ASN A 127 -37.97 5.32 67.78
CA ASN A 127 -37.85 6.70 68.20
C ASN A 127 -36.67 7.38 67.51
N ASP A 128 -36.90 8.51 66.85
CA ASP A 128 -35.92 9.23 66.04
C ASP A 128 -34.80 9.93 66.84
N ASN A 129 -34.86 9.91 68.18
CA ASN A 129 -33.78 10.39 69.04
C ASN A 129 -32.92 9.23 69.60
N ARG A 130 -33.07 8.01 69.09
CA ARG A 130 -32.37 6.82 69.57
C ARG A 130 -31.66 6.15 68.41
N ASP A 131 -30.37 6.39 68.33
CA ASP A 131 -29.62 6.09 67.13
C ASP A 131 -28.75 4.83 67.29
N LEU A 132 -28.57 4.15 66.18
CA LEU A 132 -27.69 3.00 66.03
C LEU A 132 -26.77 3.29 64.85
N LYS A 133 -25.46 3.25 65.09
CA LYS A 133 -24.49 3.67 64.07
C LYS A 133 -23.36 2.67 63.86
N LEU A 134 -23.02 2.44 62.60
CA LEU A 134 -21.70 1.97 62.20
C LEU A 134 -20.92 3.19 61.72
N ILE A 135 -19.90 3.59 62.47
CA ILE A 135 -19.04 4.74 62.15
C ILE A 135 -17.74 4.21 61.57
N VAL A 136 -17.42 4.55 60.34
CA VAL A 136 -16.20 4.13 59.65
C VAL A 136 -15.25 5.32 59.57
N ASN A 137 -14.10 5.21 60.22
CA ASN A 137 -13.11 6.26 60.33
C ASN A 137 -11.75 5.77 59.80
N GLY A 138 -11.71 5.45 58.51
CA GLY A 138 -10.51 4.97 57.82
C GLY A 138 -10.37 3.46 57.77
N GLY A 139 -11.13 2.74 58.60
CA GLY A 139 -11.10 1.29 58.68
C GLY A 139 -11.87 0.56 57.58
N ILE A 140 -11.81 -0.77 57.62
CA ILE A 140 -12.52 -1.67 56.70
C ILE A 140 -13.54 -2.51 57.48
N THR A 141 -14.81 -2.43 57.10
CA THR A 141 -15.85 -3.34 57.59
C THR A 141 -16.22 -4.33 56.49
N THR A 142 -16.06 -5.62 56.73
CA THR A 142 -16.40 -6.69 55.78
C THR A 142 -17.57 -7.51 56.31
N ILE A 143 -18.72 -7.41 55.67
CA ILE A 143 -19.91 -8.20 55.99
C ILE A 143 -20.17 -9.18 54.85
N SER A 144 -19.97 -10.48 55.07
CA SER A 144 -20.11 -11.47 54.00
C SER A 144 -21.56 -11.76 53.61
N GLY A 145 -22.52 -11.48 54.51
CA GLY A 145 -23.96 -11.57 54.29
C GLY A 145 -24.63 -10.20 54.36
N ASN A 146 -25.79 -10.13 55.02
CA ASN A 146 -26.68 -8.96 54.97
C ASN A 146 -26.27 -7.87 55.97
N ILE A 147 -26.47 -6.62 55.57
CA ILE A 147 -26.52 -5.45 56.46
C ILE A 147 -27.97 -4.98 56.53
N THR A 148 -28.58 -5.11 57.71
CA THR A 148 -30.00 -4.82 57.94
C THR A 148 -30.15 -3.71 58.97
N MET A 149 -30.59 -2.53 58.54
CA MET A 149 -30.88 -1.37 59.39
C MET A 149 -32.38 -1.24 59.60
N ASN A 150 -32.95 -1.94 60.58
CA ASN A 150 -34.42 -2.03 60.74
C ASN A 150 -35.12 -0.70 61.09
N GLY A 151 -34.39 0.33 61.53
CA GLY A 151 -34.89 1.69 61.75
C GLY A 151 -34.95 2.53 60.47
N SER A 152 -35.62 3.69 60.52
CA SER A 152 -35.58 4.67 59.42
C SER A 152 -34.23 5.39 59.33
N ALA A 153 -34.07 6.24 58.31
CA ALA A 153 -32.91 7.11 58.12
C ALA A 153 -32.55 7.99 59.32
N ASN A 154 -33.52 8.33 60.18
CA ASN A 154 -33.29 9.10 61.41
C ASN A 154 -32.78 8.25 62.58
N ARG A 155 -32.78 6.91 62.46
CA ARG A 155 -32.53 5.99 63.59
C ARG A 155 -31.30 5.12 63.37
N ASN A 156 -31.09 4.65 62.15
CA ASN A 156 -30.00 3.74 61.85
C ASN A 156 -29.14 4.31 60.72
N ALA A 157 -27.82 4.35 60.92
CA ALA A 157 -26.91 4.91 59.94
C ALA A 157 -25.60 4.14 59.81
N ILE A 158 -25.07 4.10 58.58
CA ILE A 158 -23.64 3.93 58.32
C ILE A 158 -23.07 5.32 58.06
N GLU A 159 -22.03 5.71 58.79
CA GLU A 159 -21.44 7.04 58.75
C GLU A 159 -19.95 6.96 58.42
N PHE A 160 -19.52 7.62 57.34
CA PHE A 160 -18.11 7.72 56.99
C PHE A 160 -17.57 9.09 57.40
N ASN A 161 -16.67 9.12 58.38
CA ASN A 161 -16.01 10.35 58.82
C ASN A 161 -14.76 10.66 58.01
N THR A 162 -14.13 9.62 57.47
CA THR A 162 -12.94 9.67 56.62
C THR A 162 -13.03 8.57 55.56
N THR A 163 -12.05 8.47 54.67
CA THR A 163 -12.01 7.46 53.61
C THR A 163 -11.81 6.05 54.21
N GLY A 164 -12.90 5.31 54.40
CA GLY A 164 -12.89 3.90 54.78
C GLY A 164 -13.79 3.05 53.87
N ILE A 165 -13.84 1.74 54.11
CA ILE A 165 -14.52 0.77 53.23
C ILE A 165 -15.57 0.00 54.01
N VAL A 166 -16.78 -0.12 53.45
CA VAL A 166 -17.78 -1.11 53.89
C VAL A 166 -18.03 -2.08 52.73
N LYS A 167 -17.71 -3.35 52.95
CA LYS A 167 -17.98 -4.45 52.01
C LYS A 167 -19.24 -5.19 52.42
N VAL A 168 -20.13 -5.45 51.47
CA VAL A 168 -21.37 -6.21 51.69
C VAL A 168 -21.50 -7.33 50.65
N GLY A 169 -21.60 -8.57 51.13
CA GLY A 169 -21.79 -9.75 50.27
C GLY A 169 -23.26 -10.13 50.05
N GLY A 170 -24.15 -9.74 50.98
CA GLY A 170 -25.60 -9.97 50.90
C GLY A 170 -26.40 -8.72 50.52
N SER A 171 -27.61 -8.58 51.06
CA SER A 171 -28.45 -7.39 50.87
C SER A 171 -28.06 -6.26 51.84
N LEU A 172 -28.31 -5.02 51.40
CA LEU A 172 -28.23 -3.80 52.21
C LEU A 172 -29.62 -3.18 52.26
N SER A 173 -30.17 -2.92 53.46
CA SER A 173 -31.55 -2.43 53.59
C SER A 173 -31.82 -1.58 54.83
N GLY A 174 -32.79 -0.67 54.72
CA GLY A 174 -33.26 0.23 55.78
C GLY A 174 -32.28 1.35 56.15
N GLY A 175 -32.53 2.15 57.20
CA GLY A 175 -31.60 3.20 57.66
C GLY A 175 -31.17 4.25 56.62
N THR A 176 -29.98 4.82 56.82
CA THR A 176 -29.32 5.78 55.91
C THR A 176 -27.81 5.51 55.78
N ILE A 177 -27.19 6.10 54.76
CA ILE A 177 -25.73 6.18 54.61
C ILE A 177 -25.33 7.66 54.54
N ALA A 178 -24.57 8.13 55.52
CA ALA A 178 -23.85 9.39 55.45
C ALA A 178 -22.49 9.12 54.77
N ALA A 179 -22.47 9.22 53.44
CA ALA A 179 -21.40 8.63 52.62
C ALA A 179 -20.02 9.27 52.77
N GLY A 180 -19.92 10.55 53.18
CA GLY A 180 -18.64 11.25 53.30
C GLY A 180 -17.75 11.05 52.06
N SER A 181 -16.48 10.65 52.28
CA SER A 181 -15.56 10.18 51.23
C SER A 181 -15.45 8.64 51.15
N GLY A 182 -16.40 7.93 51.75
CA GLY A 182 -16.38 6.49 51.93
C GLY A 182 -16.52 5.66 50.65
N ILE A 183 -16.17 4.38 50.77
CA ILE A 183 -16.28 3.38 49.71
C ILE A 183 -17.28 2.31 50.13
N MET A 184 -18.32 2.13 49.33
CA MET A 184 -19.20 0.96 49.42
C MET A 184 -18.74 -0.08 48.39
N GLU A 185 -18.36 -1.26 48.86
CA GLU A 185 -17.95 -2.39 48.01
C GLU A 185 -19.01 -3.50 48.03
N PHE A 186 -19.53 -3.85 46.85
CA PHE A 186 -20.51 -4.91 46.66
C PHE A 186 -19.80 -6.19 46.21
N THR A 187 -19.71 -7.17 47.12
CA THR A 187 -18.85 -8.37 46.98
C THR A 187 -19.62 -9.65 46.67
N GLY A 188 -20.94 -9.57 46.43
CA GLY A 188 -21.81 -10.73 46.27
C GLY A 188 -21.33 -11.72 45.20
N SER A 189 -21.32 -13.01 45.55
CA SER A 189 -20.99 -14.09 44.62
C SER A 189 -22.14 -14.42 43.66
N GLY A 190 -23.37 -14.20 44.08
CA GLY A 190 -24.59 -14.28 43.26
C GLY A 190 -25.09 -12.91 42.80
N ALA A 191 -26.31 -12.86 42.25
CA ALA A 191 -26.96 -11.61 41.89
C ALA A 191 -27.17 -10.73 43.14
N GLN A 192 -26.81 -9.45 43.03
CA GLN A 192 -26.87 -8.48 44.11
C GLN A 192 -27.47 -7.18 43.58
N THR A 193 -28.30 -6.51 44.38
CA THR A 193 -28.82 -5.17 44.03
C THR A 193 -28.04 -4.11 44.81
N ILE A 194 -27.67 -3.03 44.14
CA ILE A 194 -27.16 -1.79 44.73
C ILE A 194 -28.39 -0.91 45.03
N PRO A 195 -28.82 -0.74 46.29
CA PRO A 195 -30.10 -0.09 46.58
C PRO A 195 -30.12 1.40 46.26
N ALA A 196 -31.19 1.85 45.60
CA ALA A 196 -31.41 3.27 45.25
C ALA A 196 -31.76 4.18 46.44
N THR A 197 -31.95 3.61 47.62
CA THR A 197 -32.38 4.36 48.81
C THR A 197 -31.26 5.16 49.46
N TYR A 198 -30.02 5.01 49.00
CA TYR A 198 -28.84 5.64 49.58
C TYR A 198 -28.12 6.49 48.54
N THR A 199 -27.46 7.54 48.99
CA THR A 199 -26.50 8.28 48.16
C THR A 199 -25.11 7.72 48.43
N TYR A 200 -24.43 7.27 47.38
CA TYR A 200 -23.07 6.74 47.48
C TYR A 200 -22.04 7.80 47.08
N HIS A 201 -20.85 7.76 47.70
CA HIS A 201 -19.73 8.59 47.26
C HIS A 201 -18.81 7.82 46.29
N ASN A 202 -18.27 6.67 46.69
CA ASN A 202 -17.55 5.77 45.77
C ASN A 202 -18.18 4.38 45.79
N ILE A 203 -18.27 3.74 44.63
CA ILE A 203 -18.74 2.36 44.48
C ILE A 203 -17.59 1.48 43.97
N VAL A 204 -17.40 0.35 44.64
CA VAL A 204 -16.57 -0.76 44.15
C VAL A 204 -17.47 -1.97 43.89
N VAL A 205 -17.31 -2.60 42.73
CA VAL A 205 -17.91 -3.89 42.40
C VAL A 205 -16.82 -4.94 42.32
N SER A 206 -16.96 -6.01 43.09
CA SER A 206 -16.03 -7.14 43.14
C SER A 206 -16.77 -8.47 43.30
N GLY A 207 -16.07 -9.60 43.43
CA GLY A 207 -16.71 -10.94 43.46
C GLY A 207 -17.34 -11.35 42.12
N ALA A 208 -17.89 -12.56 42.00
CA ALA A 208 -18.25 -13.14 40.69
C ALA A 208 -19.63 -12.75 40.11
N GLY A 209 -20.61 -12.37 40.94
CA GLY A 209 -22.00 -12.16 40.50
C GLY A 209 -22.29 -10.84 39.79
N THR A 210 -23.53 -10.67 39.29
CA THR A 210 -24.02 -9.41 38.71
C THR A 210 -24.59 -8.49 39.79
N LYS A 211 -24.09 -7.25 39.84
CA LYS A 211 -24.50 -6.19 40.74
C LYS A 211 -25.35 -5.23 39.92
N THR A 212 -26.63 -5.13 40.21
CA THR A 212 -27.56 -4.31 39.43
C THR A 212 -27.88 -3.03 40.19
N LEU A 213 -27.80 -1.88 39.53
CA LEU A 213 -28.30 -0.63 40.10
C LEU A 213 -29.81 -0.72 40.33
N GLY A 214 -30.24 -0.45 41.56
CA GLY A 214 -31.65 -0.39 41.93
C GLY A 214 -32.33 0.92 41.52
N GLY A 215 -31.56 1.92 41.10
CA GLY A 215 -32.02 3.27 40.74
C GLY A 215 -30.91 4.07 40.07
N SER A 216 -31.19 5.33 39.72
CA SER A 216 -30.19 6.20 39.10
C SER A 216 -29.22 6.75 40.13
N GLU A 217 -27.93 6.78 39.80
CA GLU A 217 -26.85 7.10 40.74
C GLU A 217 -25.94 8.22 40.23
N VAL A 218 -25.47 9.05 41.17
CA VAL A 218 -24.41 10.05 40.96
C VAL A 218 -23.31 9.78 41.98
N ILE A 219 -22.15 9.35 41.50
CA ILE A 219 -21.02 8.94 42.34
C ILE A 219 -19.74 9.69 41.95
N ASN A 220 -18.79 9.72 42.87
CA ASN A 220 -17.46 10.27 42.62
C ASN A 220 -16.60 9.28 41.84
N ASN A 221 -16.27 8.10 42.38
CA ASN A 221 -15.48 7.10 41.62
C ASN A 221 -16.22 5.77 41.49
N LEU A 222 -15.99 5.10 40.35
CA LEU A 222 -16.42 3.74 40.09
C LEU A 222 -15.21 2.83 39.85
N ASN A 223 -15.14 1.70 40.56
CA ASN A 223 -14.17 0.66 40.30
C ASN A 223 -14.84 -0.72 40.21
N ILE A 224 -14.82 -1.33 39.04
CA ILE A 224 -15.29 -2.71 38.83
C ILE A 224 -14.03 -3.59 38.80
N SER A 225 -13.58 -4.02 39.96
CA SER A 225 -12.35 -4.80 40.09
C SER A 225 -12.54 -6.27 39.72
N ALA A 226 -13.78 -6.77 39.80
CA ALA A 226 -14.18 -8.11 39.34
C ALA A 226 -15.72 -8.17 39.18
N GLY A 227 -16.23 -9.25 38.58
CA GLY A 227 -17.67 -9.48 38.42
C GLY A 227 -18.31 -8.55 37.40
N THR A 228 -19.60 -8.30 37.55
CA THR A 228 -20.38 -7.46 36.62
C THR A 228 -21.14 -6.37 37.36
N LEU A 229 -21.05 -5.11 36.90
CA LEU A 229 -22.02 -4.06 37.18
C LEU A 229 -23.01 -3.96 36.01
N SER A 230 -24.31 -3.99 36.31
CA SER A 230 -25.38 -3.73 35.36
C SER A 230 -26.14 -2.46 35.76
N VAL A 231 -26.23 -1.49 34.85
CA VAL A 231 -26.96 -0.23 35.12
C VAL A 231 -28.48 -0.36 34.91
N GLY A 232 -28.94 -1.38 34.16
CA GLY A 232 -30.36 -1.57 33.87
C GLY A 232 -30.95 -0.36 33.14
N SER A 233 -32.18 0.04 33.47
CA SER A 233 -32.86 1.21 32.89
C SER A 233 -32.51 2.54 33.59
N ASN A 234 -31.41 2.58 34.35
CA ASN A 234 -31.09 3.69 35.24
C ASN A 234 -29.99 4.57 34.67
N SER A 235 -29.98 5.84 35.09
CA SER A 235 -28.90 6.76 34.76
C SER A 235 -27.72 6.58 35.71
N LEU A 236 -26.51 6.75 35.20
CA LEU A 236 -25.28 6.73 36.00
C LEU A 236 -24.41 7.92 35.63
N THR A 237 -24.07 8.73 36.63
CA THR A 237 -23.06 9.79 36.52
C THR A 237 -21.86 9.47 37.41
N VAL A 238 -20.66 9.48 36.84
CA VAL A 238 -19.40 9.32 37.58
C VAL A 238 -18.56 10.59 37.42
N ASN A 239 -18.35 11.33 38.52
CA ASN A 239 -17.66 12.62 38.50
C ASN A 239 -16.13 12.48 38.36
N GLY A 240 -15.57 11.46 38.97
CA GLY A 240 -14.16 11.09 38.97
C GLY A 240 -13.88 9.90 38.05
N SER A 241 -12.88 9.09 38.41
CA SER A 241 -12.39 8.01 37.54
C SER A 241 -13.33 6.81 37.50
N THR A 242 -13.38 6.14 36.35
CA THR A 242 -14.01 4.82 36.18
C THR A 242 -12.96 3.80 35.77
N THR A 243 -12.76 2.76 36.58
CA THR A 243 -11.87 1.62 36.25
C THR A 243 -12.69 0.35 36.07
N VAL A 244 -12.42 -0.40 35.00
CA VAL A 244 -13.13 -1.64 34.66
C VAL A 244 -12.12 -2.77 34.39
N ASP A 245 -11.90 -3.62 35.40
CA ASP A 245 -11.16 -4.89 35.29
C ASP A 245 -12.09 -6.11 35.25
N GLY A 246 -13.32 -5.95 35.77
CA GLY A 246 -14.45 -6.86 35.58
C GLY A 246 -15.29 -6.49 34.35
N THR A 247 -16.61 -6.45 34.49
CA THR A 247 -17.55 -6.16 33.40
C THR A 247 -18.49 -4.99 33.74
N PHE A 248 -18.54 -3.98 32.89
CA PHE A 248 -19.61 -2.97 32.87
C PHE A 248 -20.63 -3.34 31.79
N ILE A 249 -21.90 -3.49 32.15
CA ILE A 249 -22.99 -3.80 31.20
C ILE A 249 -24.06 -2.73 31.23
N ASP A 250 -24.44 -2.29 30.02
CA ASP A 250 -25.73 -1.69 29.75
C ASP A 250 -26.45 -2.47 28.64
N ASN A 251 -27.65 -2.93 28.95
CA ASN A 251 -28.53 -3.69 28.06
C ASN A 251 -29.91 -3.04 27.92
N ASN A 252 -30.08 -1.79 28.32
CA ASN A 252 -31.34 -1.06 28.18
C ASN A 252 -31.07 0.40 27.81
N ALA A 253 -31.59 0.86 26.67
CA ALA A 253 -31.36 2.22 26.18
C ALA A 253 -32.16 3.31 26.95
N SER A 254 -32.57 3.02 28.19
CA SER A 254 -33.28 3.96 29.06
C SER A 254 -32.32 4.49 30.12
N GLY A 255 -32.36 5.80 30.37
CA GLY A 255 -31.41 6.48 31.26
C GLY A 255 -30.27 7.14 30.49
N SER A 256 -29.34 7.75 31.22
CA SER A 256 -28.17 8.44 30.67
C SER A 256 -26.88 7.99 31.34
N LEU A 257 -25.82 7.81 30.55
CA LEU A 257 -24.48 7.50 31.04
C LEU A 257 -23.55 8.69 30.84
N LEU A 258 -23.04 9.24 31.95
CA LEU A 258 -22.14 10.39 31.97
C LEU A 258 -20.88 10.05 32.77
N PHE A 259 -19.71 10.09 32.13
CA PHE A 259 -18.41 9.88 32.77
C PHE A 259 -17.57 11.14 32.62
N ILE A 260 -17.41 11.85 33.74
CA ILE A 260 -16.69 13.12 33.76
C ILE A 260 -15.18 12.89 33.85
N GLY A 261 -14.74 12.01 34.76
CA GLY A 261 -13.35 11.56 34.78
C GLY A 261 -13.08 10.50 33.72
N GLN A 262 -11.80 10.16 33.57
CA GLN A 262 -11.36 9.19 32.57
C GLN A 262 -11.96 7.80 32.81
N VAL A 263 -12.36 7.13 31.73
CA VAL A 263 -12.72 5.71 31.71
C VAL A 263 -11.49 4.88 31.33
N ALA A 264 -11.12 3.92 32.18
CA ALA A 264 -10.02 3.00 31.95
C ALA A 264 -10.51 1.54 32.01
N ILE A 265 -10.46 0.84 30.87
CA ILE A 265 -10.78 -0.58 30.77
C ILE A 265 -9.46 -1.36 30.78
N GLY A 266 -9.25 -2.17 31.81
CA GLY A 266 -8.05 -2.98 31.97
C GLY A 266 -8.04 -4.20 31.06
N ASN A 267 -6.95 -4.98 31.11
CA ASN A 267 -6.73 -6.11 30.20
C ASN A 267 -7.80 -7.21 30.26
N SER A 268 -8.36 -7.47 31.44
CA SER A 268 -9.49 -8.38 31.64
C SER A 268 -10.85 -7.67 31.57
N GLY A 269 -10.84 -6.35 31.47
CA GLY A 269 -12.01 -5.51 31.50
C GLY A 269 -12.92 -5.74 30.29
N VAL A 270 -14.22 -5.72 30.53
CA VAL A 270 -15.25 -5.80 29.50
C VAL A 270 -16.18 -4.60 29.64
N TRP A 271 -16.16 -3.74 28.63
CA TRP A 271 -17.16 -2.69 28.45
C TRP A 271 -18.21 -3.19 27.45
N ASN A 272 -19.44 -3.39 27.89
CA ASN A 272 -20.49 -3.96 27.05
C ASN A 272 -21.79 -3.14 27.10
N ILE A 273 -21.91 -2.21 26.17
CA ILE A 273 -23.16 -1.52 25.86
C ILE A 273 -23.73 -2.18 24.61
N SER A 274 -24.74 -3.04 24.79
CA SER A 274 -25.30 -3.88 23.73
C SER A 274 -26.53 -3.28 23.04
N VAL A 275 -26.92 -2.09 23.49
CA VAL A 275 -28.12 -1.36 23.04
C VAL A 275 -27.73 -0.03 22.40
N SER A 276 -28.70 0.69 21.84
CA SER A 276 -28.47 2.02 21.26
C SER A 276 -28.42 3.13 22.32
N GLN A 277 -27.65 2.94 23.39
CA GLN A 277 -27.52 3.89 24.49
C GLN A 277 -26.46 4.95 24.18
N GLY A 278 -26.80 6.23 24.36
CA GLY A 278 -25.83 7.31 24.30
C GLY A 278 -24.91 7.33 25.51
N VAL A 279 -23.62 7.59 25.30
CA VAL A 279 -22.60 7.74 26.35
C VAL A 279 -21.94 9.10 26.23
N GLU A 280 -21.84 9.82 27.33
CA GLU A 280 -21.13 11.09 27.39
C GLU A 280 -19.80 10.94 28.15
N LEU A 281 -18.71 11.36 27.52
CA LEU A 281 -17.34 11.31 28.02
C LEU A 281 -16.75 12.72 28.07
N LEU A 282 -16.23 13.12 29.23
CA LEU A 282 -15.50 14.38 29.41
C LEU A 282 -14.01 14.13 29.76
N GLY A 283 -13.67 12.93 30.24
CA GLY A 283 -12.30 12.56 30.66
C GLY A 283 -11.52 11.67 29.68
N GLY A 284 -12.10 11.33 28.52
CA GLY A 284 -11.54 10.39 27.56
C GLY A 284 -11.69 8.92 27.97
N ILE A 285 -11.13 8.02 27.15
CA ILE A 285 -11.25 6.58 27.33
C ILE A 285 -9.95 5.85 26.93
N THR A 286 -9.54 4.89 27.75
CA THR A 286 -8.47 3.93 27.45
C THR A 286 -9.04 2.53 27.46
N ASN A 287 -8.87 1.78 26.36
CA ASN A 287 -9.28 0.38 26.29
C ASN A 287 -8.10 -0.59 26.09
N ASN A 288 -7.77 -1.35 27.12
CA ASN A 288 -6.85 -2.48 27.05
C ASN A 288 -7.56 -3.85 27.03
N GLY A 289 -8.89 -3.86 27.14
CA GLY A 289 -9.73 -5.06 27.21
C GLY A 289 -10.71 -5.17 26.04
N SER A 290 -11.92 -5.66 26.33
CA SER A 290 -13.00 -5.82 25.34
C SER A 290 -13.96 -4.64 25.35
N PHE A 291 -14.35 -4.16 24.16
CA PHE A 291 -15.23 -3.00 24.02
C PHE A 291 -16.36 -3.25 23.02
N THR A 292 -17.59 -3.14 23.50
CA THR A 292 -18.84 -3.14 22.73
C THR A 292 -19.59 -1.85 23.08
N SER A 293 -19.87 -1.03 22.07
CA SER A 293 -20.46 0.32 22.22
C SER A 293 -21.95 0.41 21.89
N GLY A 294 -22.47 -0.55 21.12
CA GLY A 294 -23.81 -0.46 20.57
C GLY A 294 -23.95 0.71 19.57
N ASN A 295 -25.17 0.94 19.08
CA ASN A 295 -25.41 1.92 18.00
C ASN A 295 -25.71 3.34 18.53
N GLY A 296 -25.62 3.55 19.84
CA GLY A 296 -25.83 4.87 20.43
C GLY A 296 -24.68 5.83 20.09
N THR A 297 -24.94 7.13 20.29
CA THR A 297 -23.92 8.16 20.04
C THR A 297 -23.00 8.32 21.24
N TYR A 298 -21.70 8.19 21.02
CA TYR A 298 -20.69 8.59 22.01
C TYR A 298 -20.38 10.07 21.84
N ARG A 299 -20.61 10.85 22.88
CA ARG A 299 -20.43 12.31 22.89
C ARG A 299 -19.16 12.64 23.67
N PHE A 300 -18.25 13.35 23.04
CA PHE A 300 -17.08 13.91 23.71
C PHE A 300 -17.36 15.40 23.96
N THR A 301 -17.57 15.76 25.22
CA THR A 301 -18.04 17.09 25.61
C THR A 301 -17.02 17.77 26.54
N THR A 302 -17.13 19.09 26.67
CA THR A 302 -16.34 20.02 27.50
C THR A 302 -14.88 20.31 27.10
N ASN A 303 -13.97 19.35 27.20
CA ASN A 303 -12.52 19.59 27.09
C ASN A 303 -11.87 18.70 26.02
N SER A 304 -10.61 18.99 25.70
CA SER A 304 -9.78 18.09 24.90
C SER A 304 -9.54 16.79 25.67
N GLN A 305 -9.62 15.67 24.96
CA GLN A 305 -9.63 14.33 25.54
C GLN A 305 -8.74 13.39 24.73
N SER A 306 -8.28 12.32 25.38
CA SER A 306 -7.50 11.27 24.74
C SER A 306 -8.31 9.98 24.59
N ILE A 307 -8.10 9.30 23.47
CA ILE A 307 -8.63 7.99 23.18
C ILE A 307 -7.45 7.04 22.92
N THR A 308 -7.39 5.93 23.64
CA THR A 308 -6.26 4.98 23.57
C THR A 308 -6.73 3.54 23.50
N GLY A 309 -5.97 2.69 22.81
CA GLY A 309 -6.26 1.27 22.66
C GLY A 309 -7.10 0.94 21.43
N THR A 310 -7.74 -0.23 21.41
CA THR A 310 -8.58 -0.68 20.28
C THR A 310 -10.04 -0.42 20.59
N LEU A 311 -10.70 0.45 19.82
CA LEU A 311 -12.08 0.86 20.07
C LEU A 311 -12.91 0.81 18.79
N THR A 312 -13.99 0.03 18.81
CA THR A 312 -14.97 -0.02 17.72
C THR A 312 -16.29 0.56 18.18
N PHE A 313 -16.61 1.75 17.66
CA PHE A 313 -17.89 2.42 17.84
C PHE A 313 -18.87 1.94 16.77
N SER A 314 -19.89 1.18 17.17
CA SER A 314 -20.91 0.70 16.23
C SER A 314 -21.85 1.82 15.78
N GLY A 315 -22.06 2.83 16.64
CA GLY A 315 -22.81 4.04 16.34
C GLY A 315 -21.94 5.25 15.97
N ASN A 316 -22.51 6.44 16.17
CA ASN A 316 -21.85 7.71 15.88
C ASN A 316 -20.91 8.13 17.01
N ILE A 317 -19.91 8.93 16.65
CA ILE A 317 -19.17 9.78 17.59
C ILE A 317 -19.54 11.23 17.28
N LEU A 318 -19.76 12.04 18.31
CA LEU A 318 -20.06 13.46 18.17
C LEU A 318 -19.22 14.32 19.12
N LEU A 319 -18.53 15.33 18.58
CA LEU A 319 -17.79 16.35 19.32
C LEU A 319 -18.68 17.60 19.45
N THR A 320 -19.07 18.01 20.66
CA THR A 320 -20.27 18.90 20.83
C THR A 320 -20.06 20.29 21.46
N THR A 321 -18.88 20.64 21.96
CA THR A 321 -18.65 21.90 22.70
C THR A 321 -17.53 22.75 22.11
N ALA A 322 -17.30 23.96 22.66
CA ALA A 322 -16.28 24.92 22.19
C ALA A 322 -14.89 24.26 22.06
N SER A 323 -14.20 24.51 20.94
CA SER A 323 -12.84 24.09 20.57
C SER A 323 -12.25 22.89 21.34
N THR A 324 -12.89 21.71 21.24
CA THR A 324 -12.35 20.46 21.80
C THR A 324 -11.53 19.70 20.75
N SER A 325 -10.35 19.22 21.15
CA SER A 325 -9.54 18.29 20.35
C SER A 325 -9.60 16.89 20.95
N ILE A 326 -9.88 15.90 20.11
CA ILE A 326 -9.85 14.48 20.49
C ILE A 326 -8.59 13.86 19.91
N THR A 327 -7.69 13.42 20.79
CA THR A 327 -6.41 12.83 20.40
C THR A 327 -6.47 11.32 20.45
N ASN A 328 -6.41 10.68 19.29
CA ASN A 328 -6.35 9.24 19.13
C ASN A 328 -4.90 8.73 19.18
N TYR A 329 -4.60 7.95 20.21
CA TYR A 329 -3.34 7.24 20.42
C TYR A 329 -3.40 5.75 20.03
N GLY A 330 -4.55 5.27 19.55
CA GLY A 330 -4.81 3.85 19.33
C GLY A 330 -5.39 3.51 17.95
N ASN A 331 -6.20 2.46 17.92
CA ASN A 331 -6.90 1.97 16.73
C ASN A 331 -8.40 2.18 16.91
N VAL A 332 -8.94 3.22 16.26
CA VAL A 332 -10.35 3.59 16.39
C VAL A 332 -11.10 3.24 15.11
N THR A 333 -12.22 2.54 15.24
CA THR A 333 -13.18 2.29 14.16
C THR A 333 -14.52 2.94 14.50
N VAL A 334 -15.09 3.68 13.55
CA VAL A 334 -16.42 4.31 13.66
C VAL A 334 -17.31 3.80 12.53
N ASN A 335 -18.29 2.97 12.88
CA ASN A 335 -19.24 2.40 11.93
C ASN A 335 -20.41 3.35 11.62
N GLY A 336 -20.70 4.30 12.51
CA GLY A 336 -21.55 5.45 12.26
C GLY A 336 -20.77 6.66 11.72
N ASN A 337 -21.33 7.85 11.85
CA ASN A 337 -20.67 9.10 11.51
C ASN A 337 -19.68 9.50 12.61
N LEU A 338 -18.56 10.12 12.22
CA LEU A 338 -17.71 10.89 13.13
C LEU A 338 -17.99 12.38 12.89
N GLU A 339 -18.76 12.99 13.78
CA GLU A 339 -19.34 14.31 13.61
C GLU A 339 -18.69 15.34 14.55
N ALA A 340 -18.64 16.58 14.08
CA ALA A 340 -18.24 17.73 14.89
C ALA A 340 -19.30 18.81 14.80
N TRP A 341 -19.59 19.44 15.94
CA TRP A 341 -20.61 20.45 16.08
C TRP A 341 -20.23 21.77 15.43
N ASN A 342 -18.95 22.13 15.46
CA ASN A 342 -18.44 23.38 14.89
C ASN A 342 -17.08 23.18 14.20
N THR A 343 -16.65 24.21 13.46
CA THR A 343 -15.41 24.18 12.68
C THR A 343 -14.12 24.18 13.50
N SER A 344 -14.21 24.42 14.81
CA SER A 344 -13.06 24.43 15.73
C SER A 344 -12.88 23.10 16.47
N ASN A 345 -13.83 22.16 16.37
CA ASN A 345 -13.63 20.81 16.89
C ASN A 345 -12.63 20.05 16.02
N GLU A 346 -11.70 19.34 16.65
CA GLU A 346 -10.59 18.70 15.97
C GLU A 346 -10.47 17.23 16.37
N TRP A 347 -10.22 16.37 15.38
CA TRP A 347 -9.75 15.01 15.60
C TRP A 347 -8.28 14.91 15.22
N ILE A 348 -7.43 14.47 16.15
CA ILE A 348 -5.99 14.33 15.97
C ILE A 348 -5.63 12.84 15.99
N ASN A 349 -5.03 12.34 14.90
CA ASN A 349 -4.39 11.02 14.89
C ASN A 349 -2.90 11.17 15.16
N THR A 350 -2.40 10.57 16.26
CA THR A 350 -0.98 10.62 16.61
C THR A 350 -0.15 9.63 15.80
N SER A 351 1.18 9.70 15.94
CA SER A 351 2.12 8.79 15.27
C SER A 351 1.73 7.32 15.49
N GLY A 352 1.64 6.55 14.41
CA GLY A 352 1.28 5.12 14.43
C GLY A 352 -0.18 4.78 14.77
N SER A 353 -1.04 5.76 15.07
CA SER A 353 -2.47 5.54 15.32
C SER A 353 -3.25 5.27 14.03
N SER A 354 -4.44 4.67 14.16
CA SER A 354 -5.36 4.47 13.03
C SER A 354 -6.78 4.95 13.32
N LEU A 355 -7.42 5.54 12.31
CA LEU A 355 -8.84 5.90 12.29
C LEU A 355 -9.52 5.24 11.09
N THR A 356 -10.46 4.33 11.34
CA THR A 356 -11.31 3.72 10.32
C THR A 356 -12.72 4.29 10.40
N VAL A 357 -13.27 4.75 9.27
CA VAL A 357 -14.62 5.29 9.18
C VAL A 357 -15.45 4.58 8.11
N ALA A 358 -16.68 4.19 8.46
CA ALA A 358 -17.63 3.59 7.50
C ALA A 358 -18.62 4.61 6.92
N GLN A 359 -18.83 5.74 7.60
CA GLN A 359 -19.72 6.82 7.18
C GLN A 359 -18.97 8.15 7.02
N ASP A 360 -19.67 9.27 7.14
CA ASP A 360 -19.10 10.60 6.94
C ASP A 360 -18.09 10.94 8.05
N LEU A 361 -16.94 11.49 7.62
CA LEU A 361 -15.86 11.92 8.48
C LEU A 361 -15.82 13.44 8.54
N LEU A 362 -16.23 14.00 9.67
CA LEU A 362 -16.06 15.41 10.03
C LEU A 362 -16.44 16.35 8.89
N ILE A 363 -17.67 16.23 8.37
CA ILE A 363 -18.21 17.19 7.38
C ILE A 363 -17.92 18.63 7.86
N THR A 364 -18.21 18.88 9.13
CA THR A 364 -17.75 20.02 9.91
C THR A 364 -16.54 19.62 10.78
N GLY A 365 -15.70 20.58 11.17
CA GLY A 365 -14.54 20.35 12.06
C GLY A 365 -13.22 20.15 11.31
N ILE A 366 -12.16 19.82 12.05
CA ILE A 366 -10.77 19.68 11.58
C ILE A 366 -10.30 18.24 11.76
N LEU A 367 -9.60 17.71 10.76
CA LEU A 367 -8.87 16.45 10.86
C LEU A 367 -7.37 16.73 10.79
N THR A 368 -6.65 16.40 11.85
CA THR A 368 -5.19 16.49 11.92
C THR A 368 -4.62 15.08 11.85
N ALA A 369 -4.25 14.67 10.64
CA ALA A 369 -3.76 13.32 10.33
C ALA A 369 -2.35 13.35 9.69
N THR A 370 -1.49 14.28 10.10
CA THR A 370 -0.16 14.50 9.50
C THR A 370 1.00 13.82 10.24
N ALA A 371 0.76 13.26 11.43
CA ALA A 371 1.79 12.63 12.24
C ALA A 371 2.41 11.39 11.56
N LEU A 372 3.70 11.15 11.78
CA LEU A 372 4.43 10.06 11.12
C LEU A 372 3.71 8.71 11.28
N ASN A 373 3.55 7.97 10.18
CA ASN A 373 2.96 6.63 10.12
C ASN A 373 1.50 6.48 10.61
N ASN A 374 0.80 7.57 10.95
CA ASN A 374 -0.63 7.46 11.23
C ASN A 374 -1.42 7.13 9.95
N THR A 375 -2.56 6.45 10.09
CA THR A 375 -3.38 6.01 8.96
C THR A 375 -4.85 6.36 9.12
N VAL A 376 -5.45 6.96 8.10
CA VAL A 376 -6.91 7.11 7.99
C VAL A 376 -7.44 6.14 6.94
N ILE A 377 -8.49 5.39 7.28
CA ILE A 377 -9.06 4.31 6.49
C ILE A 377 -10.54 4.60 6.21
N TYR A 378 -10.91 4.78 4.94
CA TYR A 378 -12.30 4.84 4.52
C TYR A 378 -12.81 3.45 4.15
N ASN A 379 -13.68 2.91 4.99
CA ASN A 379 -14.29 1.59 4.86
C ASN A 379 -15.79 1.65 4.49
N ASN A 380 -16.17 2.67 3.74
CA ASN A 380 -17.55 2.94 3.35
C ASN A 380 -18.09 1.92 2.32
N SER A 381 -19.34 1.49 2.50
CA SER A 381 -20.06 0.61 1.55
C SER A 381 -20.85 1.40 0.49
N GLY A 382 -21.39 2.56 0.85
CA GLY A 382 -22.04 3.51 -0.06
C GLY A 382 -21.10 4.64 -0.50
N THR A 383 -21.59 5.57 -1.33
CA THR A 383 -20.80 6.74 -1.74
C THR A 383 -20.61 7.73 -0.61
N ARG A 384 -19.37 8.13 -0.31
CA ARG A 384 -19.02 9.13 0.70
C ARG A 384 -18.07 10.18 0.11
N VAL A 385 -17.91 11.30 0.81
CA VAL A 385 -16.96 12.35 0.42
C VAL A 385 -15.77 12.32 1.36
N ALA A 386 -14.55 12.39 0.81
CA ALA A 386 -13.34 12.49 1.60
C ALA A 386 -13.27 13.88 2.27
N LYS A 387 -12.89 13.89 3.56
CA LYS A 387 -12.53 15.12 4.27
C LYS A 387 -11.34 15.78 3.59
N ALA A 388 -11.48 17.05 3.22
CA ALA A 388 -10.35 17.85 2.75
C ALA A 388 -9.37 18.08 3.91
N ALA A 389 -8.21 17.41 3.84
CA ALA A 389 -7.15 17.45 4.86
C ALA A 389 -5.82 16.95 4.26
N THR A 390 -4.73 17.16 4.99
CA THR A 390 -3.47 16.45 4.75
C THR A 390 -3.45 15.17 5.56
N TYR A 391 -3.25 14.05 4.87
CA TYR A 391 -3.09 12.73 5.42
C TYR A 391 -1.61 12.35 5.44
N TYR A 392 -1.18 11.59 6.44
CA TYR A 392 0.07 10.86 6.36
C TYR A 392 -0.15 9.62 5.50
N ASN A 393 -0.83 8.58 6.01
CA ASN A 393 -1.31 7.48 5.17
C ASN A 393 -2.84 7.57 4.99
N LEU A 394 -3.30 7.32 3.77
CA LEU A 394 -4.72 7.25 3.43
C LEU A 394 -5.03 5.91 2.78
N THR A 395 -6.03 5.19 3.29
CA THR A 395 -6.46 3.90 2.74
C THR A 395 -7.93 3.93 2.36
N LYS A 396 -8.26 3.40 1.18
CA LYS A 396 -9.62 3.09 0.73
C LYS A 396 -9.84 1.59 0.72
N SER A 397 -10.67 1.07 1.63
CA SER A 397 -10.90 -0.37 1.83
C SER A 397 -12.35 -0.84 1.68
N GLY A 398 -13.32 0.07 1.74
CA GLY A 398 -14.74 -0.29 1.60
C GLY A 398 -15.15 -0.55 0.15
N ALA A 399 -16.30 -1.19 -0.10
CA ALA A 399 -16.79 -1.45 -1.45
C ALA A 399 -17.36 -0.20 -2.17
N GLY A 400 -17.72 0.85 -1.43
CA GLY A 400 -18.35 2.05 -1.96
C GLY A 400 -17.39 2.99 -2.69
N SER A 401 -17.94 4.07 -3.27
CA SER A 401 -17.13 5.15 -3.86
C SER A 401 -16.74 6.19 -2.81
N LEU A 402 -15.52 6.69 -2.87
CA LEU A 402 -15.06 7.85 -2.09
C LEU A 402 -14.78 9.00 -3.05
N THR A 403 -15.70 9.96 -3.11
CA THR A 403 -15.56 11.19 -3.89
C THR A 403 -14.55 12.12 -3.22
N LEU A 404 -13.60 12.64 -3.98
CA LEU A 404 -12.49 13.40 -3.45
C LEU A 404 -12.69 14.91 -3.59
N ASN A 405 -12.29 15.62 -2.54
CA ASN A 405 -11.92 17.02 -2.59
C ASN A 405 -10.39 17.12 -2.81
N ALA A 406 -9.87 18.33 -2.97
CA ALA A 406 -8.42 18.54 -2.90
C ALA A 406 -7.87 18.02 -1.56
N LEU A 407 -6.84 17.18 -1.63
CA LEU A 407 -6.17 16.58 -0.47
C LEU A 407 -4.70 16.31 -0.78
N THR A 408 -3.92 16.13 0.28
CA THR A 408 -2.51 15.74 0.21
C THR A 408 -2.28 14.47 1.02
N VAL A 409 -1.46 13.55 0.51
CA VAL A 409 -1.02 12.32 1.19
C VAL A 409 0.51 12.34 1.27
N ASN A 410 1.05 12.55 2.47
CA ASN A 410 2.50 12.65 2.70
C ASN A 410 3.22 11.29 2.65
N GLY A 411 2.55 10.25 3.11
CA GLY A 411 3.00 8.86 3.11
C GLY A 411 2.34 8.09 1.97
N THR A 412 1.75 6.93 2.27
CA THR A 412 1.19 6.05 1.23
C THR A 412 -0.32 6.25 1.04
N LEU A 413 -0.75 6.42 -0.20
CA LEU A 413 -2.12 6.23 -0.64
C LEU A 413 -2.33 4.76 -1.01
N THR A 414 -3.23 4.06 -0.33
CA THR A 414 -3.56 2.66 -0.61
C THR A 414 -5.01 2.51 -1.05
N VAL A 415 -5.26 1.89 -2.21
CA VAL A 415 -6.62 1.57 -2.68
C VAL A 415 -6.75 0.05 -2.80
N ASN A 416 -7.56 -0.54 -1.91
CA ASN A 416 -7.77 -1.99 -1.83
C ASN A 416 -9.15 -2.42 -2.35
N ALA A 417 -10.16 -1.56 -2.28
CA ALA A 417 -11.51 -1.85 -2.79
C ALA A 417 -12.34 -0.59 -3.08
N GLY A 418 -13.44 -0.78 -3.81
CA GLY A 418 -14.34 0.30 -4.21
C GLY A 418 -13.68 1.28 -5.17
N THR A 419 -14.20 2.51 -5.24
CA THR A 419 -13.68 3.55 -6.15
C THR A 419 -13.12 4.72 -5.35
N PHE A 420 -11.92 5.17 -5.71
CA PHE A 420 -11.30 6.42 -5.26
C PHE A 420 -11.46 7.44 -6.39
N ASP A 421 -12.41 8.37 -6.23
CA ASP A 421 -13.04 9.10 -7.34
C ASP A 421 -12.86 10.63 -7.26
N ALA A 422 -12.00 11.18 -8.10
CA ALA A 422 -11.84 12.62 -8.32
C ALA A 422 -12.41 13.07 -9.68
N SER A 423 -13.33 12.31 -10.28
CA SER A 423 -13.92 12.66 -11.58
C SER A 423 -15.04 13.71 -11.50
N ALA A 424 -15.54 14.02 -10.30
CA ALA A 424 -16.63 14.98 -10.10
C ALA A 424 -16.18 16.44 -10.18
N TYR A 425 -14.90 16.72 -9.93
CA TYR A 425 -14.36 18.08 -9.81
C TYR A 425 -12.94 18.13 -10.39
N SER A 426 -12.52 19.29 -10.92
CA SER A 426 -11.11 19.55 -11.23
C SER A 426 -10.35 19.82 -9.91
N VAL A 427 -9.89 18.75 -9.26
CA VAL A 427 -9.17 18.83 -7.98
C VAL A 427 -7.71 18.48 -8.15
N ASN A 428 -6.85 19.10 -7.35
CA ASN A 428 -5.46 18.68 -7.23
C ASN A 428 -5.37 17.61 -6.15
N ILE A 429 -4.91 16.42 -6.52
CA ILE A 429 -4.55 15.37 -5.57
C ILE A 429 -3.04 15.27 -5.54
N ASP A 430 -2.47 15.46 -4.35
CA ASP A 430 -1.03 15.41 -4.15
C ASP A 430 -0.65 14.20 -3.31
N CYS A 431 0.08 13.26 -3.89
CA CYS A 431 0.60 12.07 -3.21
C CYS A 431 2.13 12.14 -3.17
N ASN A 432 2.66 12.83 -2.17
CA ASN A 432 4.11 12.97 -1.94
C ASN A 432 4.82 11.62 -1.74
N GLY A 433 4.12 10.59 -1.26
CA GLY A 433 4.66 9.23 -1.13
C GLY A 433 4.12 8.24 -2.16
N ASN A 434 4.05 6.97 -1.79
CA ASN A 434 3.71 5.88 -2.73
C ASN A 434 2.21 5.77 -2.98
N ILE A 435 1.84 5.25 -4.15
CA ILE A 435 0.48 4.82 -4.48
C ILE A 435 0.49 3.31 -4.65
N ALA A 436 -0.28 2.61 -3.83
CA ALA A 436 -0.29 1.15 -3.75
C ALA A 436 -1.72 0.59 -3.66
N GLY A 437 -1.80 -0.73 -3.66
CA GLY A 437 -3.03 -1.47 -3.46
C GLY A 437 -3.33 -2.45 -4.60
N SER A 438 -4.04 -3.51 -4.26
CA SER A 438 -4.23 -4.68 -5.13
C SER A 438 -5.64 -4.83 -5.70
N GLY A 439 -6.57 -3.96 -5.30
CA GLY A 439 -7.98 -4.04 -5.68
C GLY A 439 -8.67 -2.69 -5.77
N GLY A 440 -9.90 -2.66 -6.29
CA GLY A 440 -10.66 -1.42 -6.50
C GLY A 440 -10.28 -0.64 -7.75
N GLN A 441 -10.73 0.61 -7.80
CA GLN A 441 -10.58 1.51 -8.93
C GLN A 441 -10.07 2.88 -8.46
N ILE A 442 -9.08 3.41 -9.18
CA ILE A 442 -8.66 4.81 -9.09
C ILE A 442 -9.22 5.53 -10.32
N LYS A 443 -10.05 6.56 -10.09
CA LYS A 443 -10.72 7.30 -11.15
C LYS A 443 -10.41 8.81 -11.04
N PHE A 444 -9.69 9.35 -12.01
CA PHE A 444 -9.41 10.78 -12.12
C PHE A 444 -9.87 11.30 -13.47
N ALA A 445 -10.61 12.41 -13.50
CA ALA A 445 -10.95 13.06 -14.76
C ALA A 445 -10.73 14.56 -14.62
N TYR A 446 -10.14 15.20 -15.63
CA TYR A 446 -9.93 16.65 -15.68
C TYR A 446 -9.18 17.23 -14.46
N SER A 447 -8.44 16.38 -13.75
CA SER A 447 -7.75 16.70 -12.48
C SER A 447 -6.24 16.61 -12.67
N ASN A 448 -5.50 17.36 -11.85
CA ASN A 448 -4.06 17.21 -11.74
C ASN A 448 -3.76 16.19 -10.65
N PHE A 449 -2.93 15.20 -10.97
CA PHE A 449 -2.52 14.17 -10.04
C PHE A 449 -1.00 14.18 -9.89
N TYR A 450 -0.53 14.60 -8.72
CA TYR A 450 0.89 14.68 -8.37
C TYR A 450 1.31 13.45 -7.59
N ILE A 451 2.44 12.88 -8.00
CA ILE A 451 2.98 11.61 -7.50
C ILE A 451 4.45 11.83 -7.19
N GLY A 452 4.80 11.90 -5.90
CA GLY A 452 6.17 12.03 -5.42
C GLY A 452 6.87 10.69 -5.18
N GLY A 453 6.11 9.61 -4.94
CA GLY A 453 6.64 8.25 -4.74
C GLY A 453 6.41 7.31 -5.92
N ASN A 454 6.49 5.99 -5.66
CA ASN A 454 6.25 4.98 -6.69
C ASN A 454 4.75 4.70 -6.90
N PHE A 455 4.35 4.45 -8.15
CA PHE A 455 2.99 4.03 -8.49
C PHE A 455 2.95 2.52 -8.76
N SER A 456 2.64 1.73 -7.74
CA SER A 456 2.59 0.26 -7.79
C SER A 456 1.17 -0.33 -7.72
N PHE A 457 0.14 0.52 -7.75
CA PHE A 457 -1.26 0.07 -7.75
C PHE A 457 -1.59 -0.83 -8.95
N SER A 458 -2.17 -2.00 -8.67
CA SER A 458 -2.49 -3.03 -9.66
C SER A 458 -3.99 -3.19 -9.94
N GLY A 459 -4.85 -2.37 -9.33
CA GLY A 459 -6.28 -2.35 -9.62
C GLY A 459 -6.62 -1.61 -10.92
N THR A 460 -7.89 -1.24 -11.08
CA THR A 460 -8.35 -0.54 -12.30
C THR A 460 -7.99 0.94 -12.24
N LEU A 461 -7.21 1.43 -13.20
CA LEU A 461 -6.91 2.85 -13.36
C LEU A 461 -7.75 3.46 -14.48
N THR A 462 -8.51 4.52 -14.19
CA THR A 462 -9.34 5.23 -15.17
C THR A 462 -9.03 6.72 -15.08
N ILE A 463 -8.20 7.22 -16.01
CA ILE A 463 -7.66 8.59 -15.98
C ILE A 463 -8.02 9.44 -17.22
N PRO A 464 -9.29 9.46 -17.69
CA PRO A 464 -9.65 10.19 -18.89
C PRO A 464 -9.42 11.70 -18.70
N ASN A 465 -8.74 12.33 -19.66
CA ASN A 465 -8.51 13.78 -19.67
C ASN A 465 -7.76 14.31 -18.42
N ALA A 466 -7.07 13.45 -17.68
CA ALA A 466 -6.29 13.84 -16.50
C ALA A 466 -4.88 14.27 -16.89
N THR A 467 -4.31 15.13 -16.05
CA THR A 467 -2.89 15.50 -16.11
C THR A 467 -2.16 14.83 -14.97
N VAL A 468 -1.20 13.96 -15.29
CA VAL A 468 -0.45 13.19 -14.29
C VAL A 468 0.98 13.68 -14.22
N TYR A 469 1.43 14.02 -13.02
CA TYR A 469 2.78 14.45 -12.70
C TYR A 469 3.49 13.37 -11.90
N TYR A 470 4.62 12.89 -12.41
CA TYR A 470 5.61 12.14 -11.63
C TYR A 470 6.72 13.11 -11.24
N ASP A 471 6.67 13.66 -10.03
CA ASP A 471 7.49 14.80 -9.59
C ASP A 471 8.49 14.47 -8.46
N GLY A 472 8.64 13.18 -8.15
CA GLY A 472 9.64 12.67 -7.22
C GLY A 472 11.06 12.61 -7.79
N ALA A 473 11.93 11.88 -7.09
CA ALA A 473 13.22 11.46 -7.64
C ALA A 473 13.01 10.28 -8.62
N SER A 474 13.78 9.19 -8.49
CA SER A 474 13.55 7.99 -9.30
C SER A 474 12.18 7.36 -9.01
N GLN A 475 11.40 7.08 -10.05
CA GLN A 475 10.03 6.58 -9.93
C GLN A 475 9.70 5.51 -10.95
N THR A 476 8.83 4.58 -10.57
CA THR A 476 8.16 3.67 -11.50
C THR A 476 6.91 4.34 -12.07
N VAL A 477 6.86 4.50 -13.40
CA VAL A 477 5.72 5.02 -14.15
C VAL A 477 4.80 3.86 -14.51
N LYS A 478 3.52 3.96 -14.11
CA LYS A 478 2.55 2.88 -14.27
C LYS A 478 2.16 2.73 -15.74
N SER A 479 2.15 1.50 -16.23
CA SER A 479 1.57 1.19 -17.55
C SER A 479 0.10 1.61 -17.63
N ALA A 480 -0.21 2.57 -18.50
CA ALA A 480 -1.53 3.13 -18.74
C ALA A 480 -1.58 3.92 -20.07
N THR A 481 -2.78 4.35 -20.44
CA THR A 481 -2.99 5.42 -21.42
C THR A 481 -3.20 6.73 -20.66
N TYR A 482 -2.21 7.61 -20.72
CA TYR A 482 -2.27 8.95 -20.16
C TYR A 482 -2.85 9.92 -21.19
N TYR A 483 -3.58 10.93 -20.70
CA TYR A 483 -3.97 12.06 -21.53
C TYR A 483 -2.83 13.07 -21.61
N HIS A 484 -2.48 13.71 -20.49
CA HIS A 484 -1.21 14.42 -20.31
C HIS A 484 -0.33 13.71 -19.28
N LEU A 485 0.97 13.58 -19.57
CA LEU A 485 1.98 13.01 -18.67
C LEU A 485 3.16 13.98 -18.55
N PHE A 486 3.40 14.45 -17.34
CA PHE A 486 4.53 15.31 -16.99
C PHE A 486 5.51 14.52 -16.11
N LEU A 487 6.75 14.41 -16.57
CA LEU A 487 7.84 13.74 -15.86
C LEU A 487 8.77 14.81 -15.31
N ASN A 488 8.60 15.14 -14.03
CA ASN A 488 9.25 16.24 -13.32
C ASN A 488 10.19 15.73 -12.21
N GLY A 489 10.70 16.63 -11.38
CA GLY A 489 11.54 16.30 -10.24
C GLY A 489 12.96 15.97 -10.69
N SER A 490 13.49 14.80 -10.32
CA SER A 490 14.83 14.37 -10.70
C SER A 490 14.93 12.87 -10.91
N GLY A 491 16.08 12.38 -11.37
CA GLY A 491 16.37 10.95 -11.49
C GLY A 491 15.63 10.26 -12.63
N VAL A 492 15.62 8.92 -12.58
CA VAL A 492 15.12 8.08 -13.68
C VAL A 492 13.65 7.72 -13.45
N LYS A 493 12.80 8.01 -14.44
CA LYS A 493 11.40 7.57 -14.52
C LYS A 493 11.35 6.30 -15.36
N THR A 494 11.04 5.17 -14.74
CA THR A 494 11.11 3.85 -15.39
C THR A 494 9.72 3.33 -15.71
N LEU A 495 9.43 3.01 -16.98
CA LEU A 495 8.15 2.39 -17.34
C LEU A 495 7.99 0.99 -16.71
N SER A 496 6.78 0.71 -16.22
CA SER A 496 6.39 -0.59 -15.67
C SER A 496 5.72 -1.53 -16.69
N GLY A 497 5.54 -1.08 -17.93
CA GLY A 497 4.82 -1.77 -19.00
C GLY A 497 4.53 -0.84 -20.17
N ASN A 498 3.87 -1.36 -21.21
CA ASN A 498 3.50 -0.56 -22.38
C ASN A 498 2.67 0.66 -21.98
N THR A 499 3.02 1.82 -22.52
CA THR A 499 2.44 3.10 -22.08
C THR A 499 2.17 3.98 -23.30
N THR A 500 1.04 4.70 -23.28
CA THR A 500 0.67 5.64 -24.33
C THR A 500 0.37 6.99 -23.71
N VAL A 501 0.83 8.08 -24.32
CA VAL A 501 0.46 9.45 -23.97
C VAL A 501 -0.31 10.04 -25.14
N SER A 502 -1.58 10.37 -24.95
CA SER A 502 -2.47 10.74 -26.05
C SER A 502 -2.33 12.21 -26.48
N GLN A 503 -1.97 13.09 -25.55
CA GLN A 503 -1.80 14.53 -25.80
C GLN A 503 -0.37 14.98 -25.52
N VAL A 504 -0.10 15.58 -24.37
CA VAL A 504 1.21 16.17 -24.07
C VAL A 504 2.02 15.21 -23.20
N LEU A 505 3.20 14.86 -23.68
CA LEU A 505 4.29 14.37 -22.86
C LEU A 505 5.25 15.53 -22.60
N ASP A 506 5.57 15.78 -21.34
CA ASP A 506 6.66 16.68 -20.96
C ASP A 506 7.68 15.89 -20.16
N ILE A 507 8.95 16.00 -20.56
CA ILE A 507 10.07 15.44 -19.81
C ILE A 507 10.93 16.62 -19.40
N ALA A 508 10.86 16.95 -18.11
CA ALA A 508 11.59 18.09 -17.55
C ALA A 508 13.11 17.95 -17.76
N ASP A 509 13.80 19.08 -17.67
CA ASP A 509 15.25 19.09 -17.78
C ASP A 509 15.91 18.17 -16.75
N GLU A 510 17.02 17.53 -17.15
CA GLU A 510 17.75 16.53 -16.33
C GLU A 510 16.94 15.27 -15.91
N VAL A 511 15.71 15.08 -16.39
CA VAL A 511 14.93 13.85 -16.18
C VAL A 511 15.20 12.83 -17.29
N ASP A 512 15.38 11.58 -16.89
CA ASP A 512 15.57 10.44 -17.81
C ASP A 512 14.34 9.54 -17.80
N LEU A 513 13.68 9.38 -18.96
CA LEU A 513 12.61 8.41 -19.16
C LEU A 513 13.18 7.09 -19.70
N SER A 514 13.26 6.07 -18.83
CA SER A 514 13.65 4.71 -19.22
C SER A 514 12.46 3.90 -19.71
N LEU A 515 12.53 3.45 -20.96
CA LEU A 515 11.50 2.62 -21.59
C LEU A 515 11.51 1.17 -21.08
N ASN A 516 12.61 0.73 -20.47
CA ASN A 516 12.74 -0.54 -19.75
C ASN A 516 12.29 -1.79 -20.56
N GLY A 517 12.53 -1.79 -21.88
CA GLY A 517 12.16 -2.89 -22.77
C GLY A 517 10.69 -2.92 -23.22
N TYR A 518 9.91 -1.90 -22.88
CA TYR A 518 8.50 -1.79 -23.27
C TYR A 518 8.28 -0.94 -24.52
N THR A 519 7.05 -0.98 -25.03
CA THR A 519 6.60 -0.06 -26.09
C THR A 519 6.06 1.22 -25.47
N PHE A 520 6.56 2.36 -25.94
CA PHE A 520 6.07 3.68 -25.58
C PHE A 520 5.50 4.41 -26.79
N GLU A 521 4.30 4.94 -26.67
CA GLU A 521 3.63 5.69 -27.73
C GLU A 521 3.38 7.14 -27.31
N ILE A 522 3.85 8.07 -28.14
CA ILE A 522 3.60 9.51 -28.00
C ILE A 522 2.64 9.92 -29.09
N GLY A 523 1.37 10.07 -28.74
CA GLY A 523 0.27 10.41 -29.65
C GLY A 523 0.08 11.90 -29.92
N GLY A 524 0.68 12.78 -29.12
CA GLY A 524 0.59 14.23 -29.31
C GLY A 524 1.94 14.94 -29.29
N GLU A 525 2.05 15.99 -28.47
CA GLU A 525 3.23 16.86 -28.36
C GLU A 525 4.24 16.28 -27.36
N LEU A 526 5.54 16.36 -27.69
CA LEU A 526 6.63 16.18 -26.72
C LEU A 526 7.20 17.56 -26.41
N THR A 527 7.26 17.88 -25.13
CA THR A 527 7.78 19.13 -24.57
C THR A 527 8.87 18.83 -23.54
N GLY A 528 9.59 19.87 -23.13
CA GLY A 528 10.74 19.73 -22.24
C GLY A 528 12.04 19.34 -22.93
N SER A 529 13.12 19.23 -22.16
CA SER A 529 14.50 18.96 -22.62
C SER A 529 15.09 17.66 -22.09
N GLY A 530 14.31 16.85 -21.36
CA GLY A 530 14.73 15.57 -20.84
C GLY A 530 15.04 14.54 -21.94
N ILE A 531 15.65 13.43 -21.53
CA ILE A 531 16.16 12.38 -22.45
C ILE A 531 15.35 11.09 -22.32
N ILE A 532 15.32 10.31 -23.40
CA ILE A 532 14.73 8.97 -23.41
C ILE A 532 15.83 7.92 -23.41
N THR A 533 15.75 6.97 -22.49
CA THR A 533 16.61 5.78 -22.44
C THR A 533 15.88 4.57 -23.01
N GLY A 534 16.42 4.03 -24.10
CA GLY A 534 15.94 2.82 -24.76
C GLY A 534 16.54 1.53 -24.19
N SER A 535 16.42 0.49 -24.99
CA SER A 535 17.13 -0.79 -24.87
C SER A 535 16.95 -1.56 -26.20
N PRO A 536 17.76 -2.60 -26.48
CA PRO A 536 17.56 -3.49 -27.63
C PRO A 536 16.20 -4.21 -27.68
N THR A 537 15.37 -4.12 -26.62
CA THR A 537 14.01 -4.66 -26.56
C THR A 537 12.93 -3.59 -26.56
N SER A 538 13.26 -2.33 -26.28
CA SER A 538 12.30 -1.22 -26.22
C SER A 538 11.79 -0.82 -27.61
N SER A 539 10.58 -0.30 -27.72
CA SER A 539 10.06 0.25 -28.98
C SER A 539 9.42 1.62 -28.74
N LEU A 540 9.60 2.54 -29.69
CA LEU A 540 9.03 3.88 -29.64
C LEU A 540 8.10 4.10 -30.84
N SER A 541 6.89 4.59 -30.59
CA SER A 541 5.92 4.98 -31.60
C SER A 541 5.58 6.46 -31.44
N LEU A 542 5.74 7.23 -32.51
CA LEU A 542 5.48 8.66 -32.55
C LEU A 542 4.30 8.89 -33.50
N ALA A 543 3.13 9.21 -32.95
CA ALA A 543 1.88 9.36 -33.67
C ALA A 543 1.29 10.78 -33.52
N GLY A 544 0.14 11.02 -34.15
CA GLY A 544 -0.58 12.30 -34.14
C GLY A 544 -0.04 13.32 -35.14
N ASN A 545 -0.80 14.39 -35.38
CA ASN A 545 -0.58 15.34 -36.49
C ASN A 545 -0.26 16.77 -36.06
N SER A 546 -0.01 17.01 -34.77
CA SER A 546 -0.05 18.35 -34.21
C SER A 546 1.23 19.16 -34.45
N PHE A 547 2.43 18.55 -34.32
CA PHE A 547 3.70 19.29 -34.30
C PHE A 547 4.88 18.50 -34.88
N ASP A 548 5.89 19.23 -35.34
CA ASP A 548 7.23 18.71 -35.55
C ASP A 548 7.87 18.40 -34.19
N LEU A 549 8.86 17.51 -34.18
CA LEU A 549 9.39 16.90 -32.97
C LEU A 549 10.91 16.74 -33.07
N SER A 550 11.63 17.04 -32.00
CA SER A 550 13.03 16.67 -31.84
C SER A 550 13.15 15.54 -30.82
N LEU A 551 13.89 14.48 -31.16
CA LEU A 551 14.10 13.32 -30.31
C LEU A 551 15.56 13.23 -29.86
N SER A 552 15.77 13.11 -28.56
CA SER A 552 17.10 12.94 -27.95
C SER A 552 17.14 11.66 -27.12
N MET A 553 18.08 10.78 -27.43
CA MET A 553 18.33 9.53 -26.71
C MET A 553 19.41 9.70 -25.65
N ASN A 554 19.39 8.89 -24.60
CA ASN A 554 20.44 8.83 -23.60
C ASN A 554 21.75 8.31 -24.20
N GLN A 555 22.80 9.13 -24.13
CA GLN A 555 24.06 8.83 -24.79
C GLN A 555 25.08 8.03 -23.95
N SER A 556 24.72 7.60 -22.74
CA SER A 556 25.62 6.96 -21.76
C SER A 556 26.18 5.60 -22.19
N SER A 557 25.47 4.86 -23.04
CA SER A 557 25.90 3.56 -23.59
C SER A 557 25.18 3.27 -24.91
N SER A 558 25.69 2.33 -25.73
CA SER A 558 24.96 1.85 -26.92
C SER A 558 23.57 1.36 -26.55
N SER A 559 23.47 0.46 -25.58
CA SER A 559 22.18 -0.07 -25.09
C SER A 559 21.17 1.03 -24.73
N ALA A 560 21.62 2.12 -24.09
CA ALA A 560 20.75 3.24 -23.70
C ALA A 560 20.21 4.07 -24.88
N ARG A 561 20.91 4.10 -26.02
CA ARG A 561 20.47 4.76 -27.25
C ARG A 561 19.90 3.79 -28.28
N THR A 562 19.78 2.50 -27.97
CA THR A 562 19.21 1.50 -28.87
C THR A 562 17.70 1.36 -28.69
N LEU A 563 16.96 1.19 -29.79
CA LEU A 563 15.59 0.69 -29.79
C LEU A 563 15.49 -0.56 -30.68
N LYS A 564 14.59 -1.48 -30.32
CA LYS A 564 14.19 -2.56 -31.23
C LYS A 564 13.44 -2.01 -32.43
N ASN A 565 12.42 -1.17 -32.22
CA ASN A 565 11.64 -0.60 -33.30
C ASN A 565 11.35 0.88 -33.07
N LEU A 566 11.35 1.63 -34.16
CA LEU A 566 10.88 3.01 -34.22
C LEU A 566 9.74 3.10 -35.22
N THR A 567 8.61 3.67 -34.83
CA THR A 567 7.47 3.93 -35.72
C THR A 567 7.19 5.43 -35.76
N ILE A 568 7.12 5.99 -36.97
CA ILE A 568 6.72 7.36 -37.24
C ILE A 568 5.40 7.36 -38.00
N ASN A 569 4.39 7.95 -37.38
CA ASN A 569 3.04 8.08 -37.91
C ASN A 569 2.51 9.50 -37.68
N LYS A 570 3.29 10.50 -38.11
CA LYS A 570 2.97 11.93 -37.93
C LYS A 570 2.75 12.63 -39.27
N ALA A 571 1.59 12.40 -39.89
CA ALA A 571 1.28 12.90 -41.23
C ALA A 571 1.67 14.39 -41.42
N TRP A 572 2.49 14.66 -42.43
CA TRP A 572 2.97 16.02 -42.79
C TRP A 572 3.78 16.75 -41.71
N ARG A 573 4.29 16.04 -40.70
CA ARG A 573 5.22 16.57 -39.68
C ARG A 573 6.58 15.88 -39.82
N THR A 574 7.60 16.50 -39.23
CA THR A 574 8.97 15.99 -39.21
C THR A 574 9.37 15.61 -37.79
N VAL A 575 9.96 14.43 -37.64
CA VAL A 575 10.69 14.00 -36.43
C VAL A 575 12.19 14.11 -36.73
N THR A 576 12.89 14.98 -36.03
CA THR A 576 14.34 15.19 -36.17
C THR A 576 15.08 14.47 -35.05
N LEU A 577 16.10 13.70 -35.37
CA LEU A 577 16.98 13.10 -34.37
C LEU A 577 18.07 14.09 -33.96
N SER A 578 18.05 14.54 -32.71
CA SER A 578 19.03 15.51 -32.19
C SER A 578 20.39 14.89 -31.87
N ASN A 579 20.43 13.57 -31.68
CA ASN A 579 21.63 12.79 -31.38
C ASN A 579 21.44 11.34 -31.79
N VAL A 580 22.52 10.55 -31.70
CA VAL A 580 22.56 9.17 -32.22
C VAL A 580 21.45 8.30 -31.61
N LEU A 581 20.71 7.63 -32.50
CA LEU A 581 19.73 6.59 -32.22
C LEU A 581 20.09 5.31 -33.00
N GLU A 582 20.24 4.21 -32.29
CA GLU A 582 20.54 2.89 -32.86
C GLU A 582 19.26 2.05 -32.97
N ILE A 583 19.08 1.33 -34.08
CA ILE A 583 17.94 0.45 -34.30
C ILE A 583 18.42 -0.97 -34.59
N THR A 584 17.90 -1.97 -33.87
CA THR A 584 18.22 -3.40 -34.11
C THR A 584 17.13 -4.16 -34.87
N GLY A 585 15.90 -3.63 -34.90
CA GLY A 585 14.77 -4.22 -35.61
C GLY A 585 14.32 -3.38 -36.79
N THR A 586 13.15 -2.76 -36.70
CA THR A 586 12.54 -2.05 -37.85
C THR A 586 12.28 -0.58 -37.57
N VAL A 587 12.69 0.28 -38.50
CA VAL A 587 12.18 1.64 -38.66
C VAL A 587 10.98 1.61 -39.60
N THR A 588 9.83 2.09 -39.13
CA THR A 588 8.59 2.18 -39.91
C THR A 588 8.16 3.63 -40.01
N VAL A 589 7.99 4.15 -41.23
CA VAL A 589 7.47 5.50 -41.46
C VAL A 589 6.19 5.39 -42.27
N THR A 590 5.04 5.34 -41.58
CA THR A 590 3.72 5.24 -42.23
C THR A 590 3.18 6.58 -42.67
N ALA A 591 3.57 7.66 -41.98
CA ALA A 591 3.19 9.04 -42.30
C ALA A 591 4.18 10.02 -41.64
N GLY A 592 4.47 11.16 -42.30
CA GLY A 592 5.46 12.15 -41.83
C GLY A 592 6.91 11.81 -42.19
N ALA A 593 7.83 12.74 -41.95
CA ALA A 593 9.24 12.56 -42.24
C ALA A 593 10.02 12.19 -40.96
N LEU A 594 11.00 11.29 -41.08
CA LEU A 594 12.08 11.13 -40.12
C LEU A 594 13.31 11.83 -40.69
N ASP A 595 13.67 12.98 -40.12
CA ASP A 595 14.94 13.60 -40.41
C ASP A 595 16.02 13.00 -39.52
N SER A 596 16.89 12.20 -40.12
CA SER A 596 17.95 11.53 -39.40
C SER A 596 19.00 12.50 -38.87
N ASP A 597 19.20 13.65 -39.51
CA ASP A 597 20.28 14.60 -39.21
C ASP A 597 21.67 13.94 -39.03
N GLY A 598 21.92 12.82 -39.73
CA GLY A 598 23.17 12.05 -39.58
C GLY A 598 23.22 11.11 -38.37
N ASN A 599 22.16 11.03 -37.58
CA ASN A 599 22.13 10.37 -36.27
C ASN A 599 21.42 9.00 -36.25
N LEU A 600 20.83 8.54 -37.37
CA LEU A 600 20.17 7.23 -37.42
C LEU A 600 21.19 6.14 -37.78
N VAL A 601 21.31 5.11 -36.93
CA VAL A 601 22.14 3.93 -37.18
C VAL A 601 21.27 2.68 -37.24
N LEU A 602 21.28 1.99 -38.38
CA LEU A 602 20.69 0.66 -38.52
C LEU A 602 21.76 -0.38 -38.18
N ILE A 603 21.60 -1.04 -37.03
CA ILE A 603 22.57 -1.99 -36.50
C ILE A 603 22.49 -3.31 -37.25
N SER A 604 23.65 -3.91 -37.51
CA SER A 604 23.76 -5.26 -38.02
C SER A 604 24.75 -6.06 -37.17
N THR A 605 24.31 -7.23 -36.70
CA THR A 605 25.11 -8.16 -35.90
C THR A 605 24.97 -9.58 -36.42
N ALA A 606 25.62 -10.54 -35.77
CA ALA A 606 25.41 -11.96 -36.04
C ALA A 606 23.95 -12.42 -35.88
N ASP A 607 23.14 -11.69 -35.10
CA ASP A 607 21.73 -12.03 -34.83
C ASP A 607 20.77 -11.51 -35.92
N GLY A 608 21.23 -10.58 -36.76
CA GLY A 608 20.45 -10.07 -37.89
C GLY A 608 20.75 -8.62 -38.27
N ASP A 609 20.08 -8.19 -39.32
CA ASP A 609 20.15 -6.84 -39.88
C ASP A 609 18.90 -6.03 -39.49
N ALA A 610 19.11 -4.82 -38.97
CA ALA A 610 18.04 -3.84 -38.89
C ALA A 610 17.58 -3.42 -40.29
N ARG A 611 16.33 -2.96 -40.40
CA ARG A 611 15.71 -2.61 -41.68
C ARG A 611 14.82 -1.39 -41.61
N ILE A 612 14.59 -0.80 -42.78
CA ILE A 612 13.52 0.17 -43.00
C ILE A 612 12.36 -0.52 -43.71
N ALA A 613 11.16 -0.40 -43.15
CA ALA A 613 9.93 -0.89 -43.77
C ALA A 613 9.61 -0.15 -45.08
N THR A 614 8.58 -0.60 -45.79
CA THR A 614 8.05 0.10 -46.98
C THR A 614 7.72 1.55 -46.61
N ILE A 615 8.27 2.51 -47.38
CA ILE A 615 7.91 3.92 -47.27
C ILE A 615 6.80 4.20 -48.30
N PRO A 616 5.55 4.50 -47.88
CA PRO A 616 4.43 4.61 -48.80
C PRO A 616 4.52 5.78 -49.79
N GLY A 617 5.31 6.82 -49.49
CA GLY A 617 5.39 8.06 -50.26
C GLY A 617 4.14 8.95 -50.15
N SER A 618 3.13 8.53 -49.39
CA SER A 618 1.91 9.30 -49.08
C SER A 618 2.01 9.96 -47.70
N ASN A 619 1.18 10.96 -47.43
CA ASN A 619 1.11 11.66 -46.14
C ASN A 619 2.45 12.23 -45.63
N GLY A 620 3.33 12.63 -46.55
CA GLY A 620 4.67 13.12 -46.25
C GLY A 620 5.64 12.06 -45.75
N SER A 621 5.35 10.76 -45.91
CA SER A 621 6.23 9.66 -45.49
C SER A 621 7.59 9.72 -46.19
N ALA A 622 8.65 9.95 -45.42
CA ALA A 622 10.03 10.03 -45.91
C ALA A 622 11.05 9.76 -44.80
N ILE A 623 12.27 9.40 -45.19
CA ILE A 623 13.46 9.50 -44.32
C ILE A 623 14.44 10.43 -45.02
N THR A 624 14.87 11.49 -44.33
CA THR A 624 15.81 12.50 -44.83
C THR A 624 17.10 12.49 -44.01
N GLY A 625 18.12 13.19 -44.50
CA GLY A 625 19.46 13.18 -43.90
C GLY A 625 20.24 11.88 -44.16
N ASN A 626 21.48 11.85 -43.66
CA ASN A 626 22.35 10.68 -43.78
C ASN A 626 22.01 9.63 -42.72
N VAL A 627 21.96 8.37 -43.13
CA VAL A 627 21.76 7.21 -42.27
C VAL A 627 23.01 6.34 -42.34
N THR A 628 23.45 5.82 -41.20
CA THR A 628 24.46 4.76 -41.15
C THR A 628 23.76 3.41 -41.24
N VAL A 629 23.95 2.70 -42.35
CA VAL A 629 23.40 1.35 -42.55
C VAL A 629 24.53 0.35 -42.37
N GLN A 630 24.45 -0.49 -41.33
CA GLN A 630 25.49 -1.49 -41.08
C GLN A 630 25.23 -2.80 -41.82
N LYS A 631 26.31 -3.53 -42.12
CA LYS A 631 26.28 -4.90 -42.60
C LYS A 631 27.35 -5.76 -41.93
N TYR A 632 26.92 -6.65 -41.05
CA TYR A 632 27.77 -7.66 -40.43
C TYR A 632 28.17 -8.73 -41.43
N LEU A 633 29.47 -8.96 -41.53
CA LEU A 633 30.10 -10.01 -42.30
C LEU A 633 30.72 -11.01 -41.32
N PRO A 634 30.31 -12.29 -41.35
CA PRO A 634 30.85 -13.28 -40.43
C PRO A 634 32.31 -13.62 -40.76
N ALA A 635 33.05 -14.05 -39.74
CA ALA A 635 34.36 -14.67 -39.91
C ALA A 635 34.26 -15.89 -40.84
N GLY A 636 35.32 -16.18 -41.58
CA GLY A 636 35.35 -17.29 -42.55
C GLY A 636 36.57 -18.17 -42.39
N SER A 637 36.49 -19.40 -42.91
CA SER A 637 37.60 -20.35 -42.96
C SER A 637 38.68 -19.97 -43.98
N SER A 638 38.31 -19.16 -44.99
CA SER A 638 39.19 -18.66 -46.03
C SER A 638 38.73 -17.28 -46.53
N ARG A 639 39.64 -16.56 -47.17
CA ARG A 639 39.33 -15.30 -47.86
C ARG A 639 38.39 -15.58 -49.01
N ARG A 640 37.43 -14.68 -49.23
CA ARG A 640 36.33 -14.93 -50.17
C ARG A 640 35.97 -13.67 -50.95
N TRP A 641 35.43 -13.87 -52.14
CA TRP A 641 34.78 -12.80 -52.88
C TRP A 641 33.38 -12.57 -52.31
N LEU A 642 33.06 -11.32 -52.04
CA LEU A 642 31.73 -10.86 -51.67
C LEU A 642 31.09 -10.18 -52.87
N HIS A 643 29.79 -10.43 -53.08
CA HIS A 643 28.98 -9.71 -54.04
C HIS A 643 28.03 -8.80 -53.25
N ILE A 644 28.46 -7.55 -53.05
CA ILE A 644 27.77 -6.58 -52.21
C ILE A 644 27.15 -5.45 -53.03
N GLY A 645 26.29 -4.68 -52.40
CA GLY A 645 25.60 -3.54 -52.97
C GLY A 645 25.43 -2.42 -51.96
N SER A 646 25.16 -1.21 -52.45
CA SER A 646 25.00 -0.05 -51.58
C SER A 646 23.53 0.25 -51.27
N PRO A 647 23.16 0.40 -49.98
CA PRO A 647 21.82 0.83 -49.58
C PRO A 647 21.63 2.36 -49.59
N ILE A 648 22.66 3.12 -49.97
CA ILE A 648 22.69 4.59 -49.96
C ILE A 648 22.87 5.17 -51.37
N GLN A 649 22.51 6.44 -51.51
CA GLN A 649 22.75 7.24 -52.71
C GLN A 649 24.22 7.69 -52.76
N ASN A 650 24.72 7.95 -53.97
CA ASN A 650 26.06 8.51 -54.20
C ASN A 650 27.21 7.72 -53.55
N PHE A 651 27.11 6.40 -53.55
CA PHE A 651 28.17 5.51 -53.02
C PHE A 651 29.53 5.82 -53.65
N THR A 652 30.57 5.82 -52.82
CA THR A 652 31.97 5.84 -53.24
C THR A 652 32.70 4.70 -52.55
N TRP A 653 33.80 4.22 -53.14
CA TRP A 653 34.59 3.15 -52.53
C TRP A 653 35.20 3.54 -51.17
N SER A 654 35.29 4.84 -50.87
CA SER A 654 35.67 5.35 -49.54
C SER A 654 34.84 4.77 -48.40
N GLN A 655 33.61 4.33 -48.67
CA GLN A 655 32.68 3.70 -47.70
C GLN A 655 33.04 2.28 -47.30
N LEU A 656 34.05 1.66 -47.92
CA LEU A 656 34.45 0.29 -47.61
C LEU A 656 35.89 0.20 -47.13
N ILE A 657 36.74 1.13 -47.54
CA ILE A 657 38.18 1.09 -47.24
C ILE A 657 38.50 1.51 -45.80
N ASP A 658 37.54 2.12 -45.12
CA ASP A 658 37.56 2.42 -43.69
C ASP A 658 37.35 1.16 -42.83
N ASP A 659 36.56 0.20 -43.31
CA ASP A 659 36.27 -1.06 -42.59
C ASP A 659 37.11 -2.26 -43.03
N ILE A 660 37.44 -2.36 -44.31
CA ILE A 660 38.13 -3.51 -44.90
C ILE A 660 39.28 -3.12 -45.82
N LEU A 661 40.15 -4.09 -46.14
CA LEU A 661 41.27 -3.89 -47.06
C LEU A 661 40.85 -4.09 -48.52
N ILE A 662 40.97 -3.04 -49.33
CA ILE A 662 40.72 -3.06 -50.78
C ILE A 662 41.97 -2.58 -51.51
N SER A 663 42.59 -3.49 -52.28
CA SER A 663 43.73 -3.16 -53.11
C SER A 663 43.31 -2.60 -54.47
N GLY A 664 44.12 -1.69 -55.01
CA GLY A 664 43.90 -1.03 -56.30
C GLY A 664 45.19 -0.91 -57.12
N PRO A 665 45.18 -0.13 -58.22
CA PRO A 665 46.27 -0.06 -59.21
C PRO A 665 47.54 0.66 -58.71
N GLY A 666 47.71 0.85 -57.40
CA GLY A 666 48.85 1.54 -56.76
C GLY A 666 48.71 3.06 -56.61
N VAL A 667 47.58 3.64 -57.06
CA VAL A 667 47.24 5.07 -56.95
C VAL A 667 45.75 5.24 -56.58
N GLY A 668 45.30 6.47 -56.28
CA GLY A 668 43.87 6.78 -56.12
C GLY A 668 43.26 6.50 -54.74
N GLY A 669 44.07 6.18 -53.74
CA GLY A 669 43.64 6.05 -52.33
C GLY A 669 43.32 4.63 -51.85
N PHE A 670 43.45 3.62 -52.72
CA PHE A 670 43.32 2.21 -52.35
C PHE A 670 44.53 1.68 -51.57
N ASP A 671 44.36 0.56 -50.87
CA ASP A 671 45.44 -0.09 -50.14
C ASP A 671 46.50 -0.64 -51.11
N VAL A 672 47.77 -0.43 -50.79
CA VAL A 672 48.89 -0.89 -51.60
C VAL A 672 49.27 -2.32 -51.21
N ASN A 673 49.30 -3.22 -52.19
CA ASN A 673 49.90 -4.56 -52.05
C ASN A 673 51.11 -4.65 -52.98
N GLY A 674 52.11 -5.48 -52.67
CA GLY A 674 53.34 -5.66 -53.45
C GLY A 674 53.13 -6.08 -54.93
N SER A 675 51.91 -6.42 -55.34
CA SER A 675 51.53 -6.75 -56.72
C SER A 675 50.60 -5.73 -57.40
N ASN A 676 50.08 -4.73 -56.67
CA ASN A 676 49.13 -3.70 -57.15
C ASN A 676 47.91 -4.24 -57.92
N TYR A 677 47.50 -5.49 -57.70
CA TYR A 677 46.29 -6.03 -58.32
C TYR A 677 45.01 -5.48 -57.66
N PRO A 678 44.01 -5.06 -58.45
CA PRO A 678 42.73 -4.60 -57.91
C PRO A 678 41.99 -5.75 -57.23
N SER A 679 41.31 -5.45 -56.13
CA SER A 679 40.48 -6.42 -55.39
C SER A 679 39.04 -5.98 -55.20
N ALA A 680 38.61 -5.01 -56.01
CA ALA A 680 37.26 -4.50 -56.08
C ALA A 680 36.90 -4.29 -57.55
N PHE A 681 35.72 -4.73 -57.96
CA PHE A 681 35.26 -4.65 -59.34
C PHE A 681 33.77 -4.34 -59.45
N THR A 682 33.41 -3.66 -60.53
CA THR A 682 32.05 -3.57 -61.10
C THR A 682 32.01 -4.40 -62.38
N TYR A 683 30.82 -4.58 -62.96
CA TYR A 683 30.66 -5.29 -64.22
C TYR A 683 29.81 -4.49 -65.19
N GLU A 684 30.35 -4.24 -66.38
CA GLU A 684 29.71 -3.52 -67.48
C GLU A 684 29.40 -4.46 -68.64
N GLU A 685 28.11 -4.70 -68.89
CA GLU A 685 27.65 -5.63 -69.92
C GLU A 685 27.98 -5.14 -71.33
N SER A 686 27.95 -3.82 -71.55
CA SER A 686 28.23 -3.20 -72.84
C SER A 686 29.71 -3.11 -73.20
N HIS A 687 30.60 -3.72 -72.41
CA HIS A 687 32.04 -3.71 -72.69
C HIS A 687 32.34 -4.45 -74.01
N SER A 688 33.12 -3.81 -74.89
CA SER A 688 33.42 -4.35 -76.22
C SER A 688 34.43 -5.49 -76.18
N GLY A 689 34.13 -6.63 -76.81
CA GLY A 689 35.09 -7.73 -77.05
C GLY A 689 34.96 -8.97 -76.16
N ASP A 690 33.77 -9.58 -76.09
CA ASP A 690 33.35 -10.66 -75.17
C ASP A 690 33.12 -10.17 -73.74
N CYS A 691 31.86 -9.81 -73.45
CA CYS A 691 31.42 -9.28 -72.16
C CYS A 691 31.66 -10.25 -70.99
N GLY A 692 31.89 -11.55 -71.22
CA GLY A 692 32.19 -12.53 -70.17
C GLY A 692 33.45 -12.20 -69.34
N PRO A 693 34.66 -12.53 -69.82
CA PRO A 693 35.90 -12.28 -69.08
C PRO A 693 36.28 -10.78 -69.02
N ASN A 694 35.84 -9.97 -69.99
CA ASN A 694 36.31 -8.59 -70.15
C ASN A 694 35.35 -7.52 -69.59
N GLY A 695 34.13 -7.87 -69.18
CA GLY A 695 33.18 -6.91 -68.61
C GLY A 695 33.52 -6.44 -67.19
N TRP A 696 34.52 -7.02 -66.53
CA TRP A 696 34.95 -6.61 -65.19
C TRP A 696 35.80 -5.34 -65.23
N GLU A 697 35.33 -4.30 -64.56
CA GLU A 697 36.03 -3.02 -64.43
C GLU A 697 36.44 -2.79 -62.98
N TYR A 698 37.57 -2.14 -62.75
CA TYR A 698 38.05 -1.79 -61.41
C TYR A 698 38.13 -0.27 -61.26
N PRO A 699 37.83 0.26 -60.06
CA PRO A 699 37.94 1.69 -59.80
C PRO A 699 39.39 2.16 -59.82
N THR A 700 39.59 3.39 -60.29
CA THR A 700 40.92 4.03 -60.35
C THR A 700 41.19 4.93 -59.15
N ALA A 701 40.13 5.38 -58.45
CA ALA A 701 40.22 6.13 -57.21
C ALA A 701 39.06 5.78 -56.26
N VAL A 702 39.29 5.94 -54.96
CA VAL A 702 38.29 5.64 -53.92
C VAL A 702 37.09 6.59 -53.97
N SER A 703 37.28 7.78 -54.54
CA SER A 703 36.23 8.77 -54.82
C SER A 703 35.38 8.43 -56.06
N ASN A 704 35.71 7.38 -56.82
CA ASN A 704 34.87 6.97 -57.95
C ASN A 704 33.51 6.47 -57.44
N THR A 705 32.45 6.90 -58.13
CA THR A 705 31.07 6.47 -57.88
C THR A 705 30.68 5.49 -58.99
N PRO A 706 30.47 4.19 -58.68
CA PRO A 706 29.81 3.26 -59.59
C PRO A 706 28.44 3.78 -60.04
N ALA A 707 27.96 3.33 -61.20
CA ALA A 707 26.60 3.64 -61.60
C ALA A 707 25.58 3.14 -60.56
N ALA A 708 24.48 3.87 -60.41
CA ALA A 708 23.49 3.61 -59.38
C ALA A 708 22.99 2.16 -59.45
N ASN A 709 22.91 1.52 -58.29
CA ASN A 709 22.40 0.16 -58.13
C ASN A 709 23.23 -0.94 -58.84
N HIS A 710 24.47 -0.65 -59.23
CA HIS A 710 25.41 -1.67 -59.69
C HIS A 710 25.79 -2.63 -58.56
N GLY A 711 26.04 -3.89 -58.91
CA GLY A 711 26.66 -4.86 -58.01
C GLY A 711 28.15 -4.59 -57.86
N LEU A 712 28.70 -4.85 -56.67
CA LEU A 712 30.11 -4.69 -56.35
C LEU A 712 30.70 -6.05 -56.00
N LYS A 713 31.84 -6.38 -56.58
CA LYS A 713 32.60 -7.59 -56.26
C LYS A 713 33.85 -7.21 -55.50
N VAL A 714 33.95 -7.62 -54.23
CA VAL A 714 35.05 -7.22 -53.33
C VAL A 714 35.72 -8.44 -52.70
N PHE A 715 37.04 -8.46 -52.67
CA PHE A 715 37.78 -9.54 -52.01
C PHE A 715 37.91 -9.28 -50.52
N PHE A 716 37.17 -10.04 -49.72
CA PHE A 716 37.13 -9.89 -48.28
C PHE A 716 38.26 -10.65 -47.60
N ARG A 717 39.07 -9.90 -46.84
CA ARG A 717 40.27 -10.39 -46.15
C ARG A 717 40.11 -10.39 -44.63
N GLY A 718 39.00 -9.88 -44.10
CA GLY A 718 38.81 -9.50 -42.71
C GLY A 718 38.91 -7.99 -42.54
N ASP A 719 39.20 -7.55 -41.32
CA ASP A 719 39.35 -6.14 -40.96
C ASP A 719 40.53 -5.43 -41.66
N ARG A 720 40.78 -4.20 -41.22
CA ARG A 720 41.86 -3.30 -41.67
C ARG A 720 43.29 -3.71 -41.28
N ASP A 721 43.54 -4.84 -40.62
CA ASP A 721 44.89 -5.25 -40.20
C ASP A 721 45.83 -5.45 -41.41
N PRO A 722 46.89 -4.64 -41.56
CA PRO A 722 47.78 -4.70 -42.73
C PRO A 722 48.44 -6.07 -42.95
N SER A 723 48.58 -6.91 -41.92
CA SER A 723 49.11 -8.29 -42.07
C SER A 723 48.26 -9.12 -43.03
N ARG A 724 46.99 -8.75 -43.22
CA ARG A 724 46.05 -9.37 -44.15
C ARG A 724 46.32 -9.00 -45.62
N LEU A 725 47.23 -8.09 -45.93
CA LEU A 725 47.69 -7.86 -47.32
C LEU A 725 48.77 -8.85 -47.76
N SER A 726 49.40 -9.57 -46.82
CA SER A 726 50.51 -10.48 -47.10
C SER A 726 50.09 -11.81 -47.75
N TYR A 727 51.08 -12.58 -48.22
CA TYR A 727 50.88 -13.88 -48.88
C TYR A 727 50.51 -15.01 -47.89
N ASN A 728 51.13 -15.06 -46.71
CA ASN A 728 50.87 -16.05 -45.66
C ASN A 728 49.86 -15.52 -44.64
N ALA A 729 48.71 -15.10 -45.13
CA ALA A 729 47.86 -14.22 -44.36
C ALA A 729 46.67 -14.95 -43.72
N PRO A 730 46.19 -14.46 -42.56
CA PRO A 730 45.21 -15.17 -41.76
C PRO A 730 43.83 -15.22 -42.43
N ALA A 731 43.01 -16.14 -41.92
CA ALA A 731 41.59 -16.24 -42.26
C ALA A 731 40.85 -14.93 -41.86
N PRO A 732 39.79 -14.54 -42.60
CA PRO A 732 39.07 -13.31 -42.31
C PRO A 732 38.33 -13.42 -40.97
N ASN A 733 38.51 -12.42 -40.10
CA ASN A 733 37.66 -12.22 -38.93
C ASN A 733 36.33 -11.55 -39.34
N ALA A 734 35.40 -11.50 -38.39
CA ALA A 734 34.13 -10.81 -38.59
C ALA A 734 34.36 -9.29 -38.64
N VAL A 735 33.63 -8.61 -39.52
CA VAL A 735 33.68 -7.15 -39.70
C VAL A 735 32.27 -6.66 -39.91
N THR A 736 31.93 -5.49 -39.37
CA THR A 736 30.70 -4.80 -39.72
C THR A 736 31.06 -3.68 -40.66
N LEU A 737 30.57 -3.75 -41.91
CA LEU A 737 30.66 -2.63 -42.84
C LEU A 737 29.67 -1.55 -42.44
N ASP A 738 29.98 -0.28 -42.67
CA ASP A 738 29.03 0.81 -42.58
C ASP A 738 28.89 1.61 -43.88
N TYR A 739 27.64 1.97 -44.20
CA TYR A 739 27.31 2.83 -45.32
C TYR A 739 26.66 4.09 -44.78
N VAL A 740 27.32 5.25 -44.93
CA VAL A 740 26.87 6.54 -44.42
C VAL A 740 26.44 7.43 -45.59
N GLY A 741 25.14 7.66 -45.70
CA GLY A 741 24.58 8.53 -46.72
C GLY A 741 23.05 8.57 -46.70
N GLN A 742 22.46 9.37 -47.59
CA GLN A 742 21.02 9.33 -47.80
C GLN A 742 20.62 7.95 -48.32
N ILE A 743 19.60 7.34 -47.73
CA ILE A 743 19.16 6.00 -48.15
C ILE A 743 18.58 6.02 -49.58
N ASN A 744 18.70 4.90 -50.27
CA ASN A 744 17.88 4.66 -51.45
C ASN A 744 16.45 4.33 -51.00
N SER A 745 15.48 5.09 -51.49
CA SER A 745 14.05 4.89 -51.23
C SER A 745 13.22 5.18 -52.49
N GLY A 746 11.93 4.85 -52.46
CA GLY A 746 11.04 5.05 -53.60
C GLY A 746 11.27 4.04 -54.72
N THR A 747 11.23 4.46 -55.99
CA THR A 747 11.48 3.58 -57.14
C THR A 747 12.96 3.63 -57.53
N GLN A 748 13.59 2.47 -57.62
CA GLN A 748 14.97 2.27 -58.01
C GLN A 748 15.06 1.60 -59.38
N THR A 749 15.74 2.25 -60.33
CA THR A 749 15.99 1.73 -61.67
C THR A 749 17.37 1.10 -61.73
N MET A 750 17.46 -0.08 -62.32
CA MET A 750 18.71 -0.80 -62.51
C MET A 750 19.19 -0.52 -63.94
N ALA A 751 20.43 -0.08 -64.12
CA ALA A 751 21.00 0.28 -65.41
C ALA A 751 21.36 -0.96 -66.26
N VAL A 752 20.38 -1.83 -66.49
CA VAL A 752 20.57 -3.06 -67.25
C VAL A 752 20.66 -2.79 -68.75
N THR A 753 21.56 -3.50 -69.43
CA THR A 753 21.78 -3.40 -70.87
C THR A 753 21.77 -4.78 -71.53
N TYR A 754 21.67 -4.78 -72.86
CA TYR A 754 21.78 -5.98 -73.69
C TYR A 754 22.59 -5.65 -74.93
N THR A 755 23.78 -6.22 -75.01
CA THR A 755 24.76 -6.06 -76.07
C THR A 755 24.93 -7.40 -76.75
N ASN A 756 24.51 -7.47 -78.01
CA ASN A 756 24.65 -8.69 -78.81
C ASN A 756 26.04 -8.71 -79.43
N ASN A 757 26.94 -9.55 -78.90
CA ASN A 757 28.30 -9.74 -79.40
C ASN A 757 28.42 -10.99 -80.30
N GLY A 758 27.30 -11.64 -80.63
CA GLY A 758 27.28 -12.90 -81.37
C GLY A 758 27.71 -14.11 -80.54
N ASN A 759 27.87 -13.95 -79.22
CA ASN A 759 28.30 -14.98 -78.27
C ASN A 759 27.21 -15.22 -77.22
N ASP A 760 26.27 -16.11 -77.55
CA ASP A 760 25.02 -16.40 -76.80
C ASP A 760 25.16 -16.66 -75.27
N PRO A 761 26.25 -17.27 -74.74
CA PRO A 761 26.35 -17.55 -73.31
C PRO A 761 26.48 -16.30 -72.42
N TRP A 762 27.13 -15.23 -72.91
CA TRP A 762 27.52 -14.07 -72.11
C TRP A 762 26.68 -12.81 -72.34
N ASP A 763 26.02 -12.72 -73.50
CA ASP A 763 25.22 -11.55 -73.85
C ASP A 763 24.05 -11.34 -72.86
N GLY A 764 23.89 -10.11 -72.37
CA GLY A 764 22.79 -9.71 -71.50
C GLY A 764 22.99 -9.96 -69.99
N TRP A 765 24.11 -10.49 -69.52
CA TRP A 765 24.34 -10.61 -68.08
C TRP A 765 24.58 -9.24 -67.45
N ASN A 766 23.84 -8.91 -66.39
CA ASN A 766 23.97 -7.64 -65.68
C ASN A 766 24.16 -7.91 -64.18
N PHE A 767 25.12 -7.21 -63.57
CA PHE A 767 25.41 -7.33 -62.15
C PHE A 767 24.82 -6.15 -61.37
N VAL A 768 23.85 -6.45 -60.53
CA VAL A 768 22.97 -5.47 -59.90
C VAL A 768 22.92 -5.68 -58.38
N SER A 769 22.53 -4.67 -57.63
CA SER A 769 22.42 -4.77 -56.16
C SER A 769 20.99 -4.74 -55.64
N ASN A 770 20.78 -5.25 -54.43
CA ASN A 770 19.64 -4.82 -53.62
C ASN A 770 19.93 -3.37 -53.15
N PRO A 771 19.18 -2.37 -53.64
CA PRO A 771 19.47 -0.99 -53.35
C PRO A 771 18.90 -0.55 -52.00
N TYR A 772 18.02 -1.34 -51.37
CA TYR A 772 17.29 -0.89 -50.18
C TYR A 772 17.97 -1.30 -48.87
N PRO A 773 17.83 -0.48 -47.80
CA PRO A 773 18.15 -0.87 -46.42
C PRO A 773 17.09 -1.84 -45.84
N SER A 774 16.78 -2.90 -46.57
CA SER A 774 15.89 -4.00 -46.21
C SER A 774 16.15 -5.18 -47.12
N ALA A 775 15.90 -6.40 -46.65
CA ALA A 775 15.78 -7.54 -47.55
C ALA A 775 14.65 -7.31 -48.58
N ILE A 776 14.85 -7.82 -49.79
CA ILE A 776 13.87 -7.79 -50.88
C ILE A 776 13.46 -9.21 -51.28
N ASP A 777 12.22 -9.33 -51.77
CA ASP A 777 11.63 -10.61 -52.17
C ASP A 777 11.42 -10.63 -53.70
N TRP A 778 12.11 -11.55 -54.39
CA TRP A 778 11.97 -11.73 -55.84
C TRP A 778 10.55 -12.09 -56.26
N ASN A 779 9.80 -12.73 -55.34
CA ASN A 779 8.42 -13.17 -55.49
C ASN A 779 7.41 -12.14 -54.97
N ALA A 780 7.83 -10.92 -54.59
CA ALA A 780 6.91 -9.88 -54.16
C ALA A 780 5.77 -9.71 -55.18
N ALA A 781 4.53 -9.72 -54.69
CA ALA A 781 3.32 -9.70 -55.52
C ALA A 781 3.19 -8.42 -56.36
N SER A 782 3.89 -7.35 -55.97
CA SER A 782 3.97 -6.10 -56.70
C SER A 782 5.33 -5.43 -56.48
N GLY A 783 5.59 -4.35 -57.23
CA GLY A 783 6.77 -3.51 -57.07
C GLY A 783 7.91 -3.79 -58.04
N TRP A 784 7.87 -4.88 -58.80
CA TRP A 784 8.86 -5.19 -59.84
C TRP A 784 8.40 -4.76 -61.24
N THR A 785 9.31 -4.19 -62.03
CA THR A 785 9.21 -4.09 -63.49
C THR A 785 10.30 -4.94 -64.13
N LYS A 786 9.95 -5.96 -64.91
CA LYS A 786 10.87 -6.97 -65.48
C LYS A 786 10.67 -7.13 -67.00
N THR A 787 10.88 -6.08 -67.78
CA THR A 787 10.71 -6.13 -69.25
C THR A 787 11.98 -6.65 -69.91
N ARG A 788 11.89 -7.79 -70.61
CA ARG A 788 13.03 -8.50 -71.23
C ARG A 788 14.11 -8.90 -70.23
N ILE A 789 13.68 -9.35 -69.05
CA ILE A 789 14.56 -9.88 -68.00
C ILE A 789 14.19 -11.35 -67.78
N SER A 790 15.21 -12.23 -67.71
CA SER A 790 15.04 -13.63 -67.35
C SER A 790 14.40 -13.76 -65.95
N GLY A 791 13.56 -14.78 -65.76
CA GLY A 791 12.89 -15.03 -64.47
C GLY A 791 13.83 -15.52 -63.37
N THR A 792 15.07 -15.91 -63.72
CA THR A 792 16.05 -16.50 -62.80
C THR A 792 17.09 -15.48 -62.35
N ILE A 793 17.28 -15.38 -61.04
CA ILE A 793 18.39 -14.63 -60.41
C ILE A 793 19.50 -15.57 -59.97
N TYR A 794 20.72 -15.03 -59.90
CA TYR A 794 21.89 -15.74 -59.42
C TYR A 794 22.57 -14.91 -58.33
N VAL A 795 22.71 -15.48 -57.15
CA VAL A 795 23.29 -14.82 -55.98
C VAL A 795 24.53 -15.60 -55.57
N TRP A 796 25.65 -14.89 -55.44
CA TRP A 796 26.91 -15.53 -55.06
C TRP A 796 26.89 -15.91 -53.59
N ASN A 797 27.22 -17.18 -53.30
CA ASN A 797 27.47 -17.66 -51.95
C ASN A 797 28.95 -17.64 -51.65
N ALA A 798 29.35 -16.66 -50.85
CA ALA A 798 30.74 -16.42 -50.50
C ALA A 798 31.36 -17.54 -49.67
N GLU A 799 30.56 -18.25 -48.86
CA GLU A 799 31.06 -19.35 -48.03
C GLU A 799 31.32 -20.61 -48.85
N SER A 800 30.40 -20.98 -49.75
CA SER A 800 30.57 -22.16 -50.60
C SER A 800 31.33 -21.91 -51.90
N GLY A 801 31.53 -20.65 -52.30
CA GLY A 801 32.15 -20.28 -53.57
C GLY A 801 31.31 -20.68 -54.78
N THR A 802 29.98 -20.73 -54.65
CA THR A 802 29.06 -21.15 -55.72
C THR A 802 27.89 -20.18 -55.88
N TYR A 803 27.27 -20.15 -57.06
CA TYR A 803 26.05 -19.37 -57.27
C TYR A 803 24.82 -20.14 -56.78
N ALA A 804 24.06 -19.52 -55.89
CA ALA A 804 22.69 -19.92 -55.60
C ALA A 804 21.75 -19.31 -56.63
N THR A 805 20.76 -20.08 -57.11
CA THR A 805 19.82 -19.61 -58.14
C THR A 805 18.40 -19.65 -57.63
N TRP A 806 17.55 -18.80 -58.19
CA TRP A 806 16.11 -18.83 -57.92
C TRP A 806 15.32 -18.38 -59.14
N ASN A 807 14.39 -19.20 -59.60
CA ASN A 807 13.58 -18.96 -60.81
C ASN A 807 12.16 -18.44 -60.52
N GLY A 808 11.86 -18.08 -59.28
CA GLY A 808 10.52 -17.69 -58.84
C GLY A 808 9.70 -18.82 -58.20
N SER A 809 10.19 -20.06 -58.19
CA SER A 809 9.48 -21.19 -57.57
C SER A 809 10.39 -22.21 -56.90
N SER A 810 11.59 -22.42 -57.44
CA SER A 810 12.60 -23.34 -56.96
C SER A 810 13.98 -22.70 -57.03
N GLY A 811 14.90 -23.15 -56.19
CA GLY A 811 16.28 -22.69 -56.23
C GLY A 811 17.30 -23.77 -55.97
N THR A 812 18.57 -23.36 -56.04
CA THR A 812 19.74 -24.23 -55.87
C THR A 812 20.71 -23.66 -54.84
N ASN A 813 21.64 -24.48 -54.36
CA ASN A 813 22.75 -24.09 -53.48
C ASN A 813 22.34 -23.24 -52.27
N GLY A 814 21.19 -23.59 -51.66
CA GLY A 814 20.70 -22.98 -50.43
C GLY A 814 19.69 -21.84 -50.60
N MET A 815 19.45 -21.34 -51.83
CA MET A 815 18.42 -20.33 -52.05
C MET A 815 17.03 -20.96 -52.17
N ASN A 816 16.24 -20.87 -51.10
CA ASN A 816 14.96 -21.58 -50.98
C ASN A 816 13.72 -20.67 -51.07
N ASN A 817 13.91 -19.35 -51.15
CA ASN A 817 12.82 -18.37 -50.99
C ASN A 817 12.93 -17.13 -51.89
N GLY A 818 13.95 -17.03 -52.74
CA GLY A 818 14.15 -15.87 -53.62
C GLY A 818 14.42 -14.55 -52.91
N ARG A 819 14.85 -14.56 -51.65
CA ARG A 819 15.13 -13.33 -50.89
C ARG A 819 16.60 -12.93 -51.05
N ILE A 820 16.80 -11.63 -51.19
CA ILE A 820 18.12 -11.01 -51.33
C ILE A 820 18.30 -10.07 -50.14
N ALA A 821 19.37 -10.30 -49.37
CA ALA A 821 19.61 -9.56 -48.13
C ALA A 821 19.95 -8.08 -48.39
N VAL A 822 19.87 -7.24 -47.36
CA VAL A 822 20.43 -5.88 -47.41
C VAL A 822 21.93 -5.97 -47.72
N GLY A 823 22.40 -5.08 -48.59
CA GLY A 823 23.79 -5.00 -49.01
C GLY A 823 24.26 -6.15 -49.92
N GLN A 824 23.37 -7.01 -50.42
CA GLN A 824 23.72 -8.13 -51.29
C GLN A 824 23.50 -7.79 -52.76
N ALA A 825 24.44 -8.20 -53.62
CA ALA A 825 24.32 -8.12 -55.07
C ALA A 825 24.02 -9.46 -55.72
N PHE A 826 23.42 -9.39 -56.91
CA PHE A 826 22.91 -10.53 -57.66
C PHE A 826 23.00 -10.27 -59.16
N TRP A 827 22.90 -11.33 -59.94
CA TRP A 827 22.91 -11.25 -61.39
C TRP A 827 21.51 -11.45 -61.96
N VAL A 828 21.22 -10.71 -63.02
CA VAL A 828 20.06 -10.89 -63.89
C VAL A 828 20.53 -10.98 -65.34
N LYS A 829 19.77 -11.68 -66.19
CA LYS A 829 20.05 -11.75 -67.63
C LYS A 829 18.97 -11.00 -68.42
N ALA A 830 19.36 -9.98 -69.17
CA ALA A 830 18.53 -9.34 -70.19
C ALA A 830 18.40 -10.28 -71.40
N THR A 831 17.20 -10.38 -71.96
CA THR A 831 16.86 -11.34 -73.02
C THR A 831 16.72 -10.70 -74.40
N GLY A 832 16.97 -9.39 -74.50
CA GLY A 832 16.94 -8.65 -75.76
C GLY A 832 17.13 -7.15 -75.57
N SER A 833 17.20 -6.42 -76.68
CA SER A 833 17.48 -4.98 -76.71
C SER A 833 16.43 -4.15 -75.96
N ASN A 834 16.86 -3.02 -75.38
CA ASN A 834 16.06 -2.13 -74.54
C ASN A 834 15.37 -2.86 -73.38
N PRO A 835 16.13 -3.52 -72.49
CA PRO A 835 15.58 -4.09 -71.27
C PRO A 835 15.16 -2.98 -70.28
N VAL A 836 14.14 -3.27 -69.46
CA VAL A 836 13.74 -2.38 -68.35
C VAL A 836 13.65 -3.21 -67.09
N PHE A 837 14.47 -2.85 -66.11
CA PHE A 837 14.49 -3.49 -64.80
C PHE A 837 14.46 -2.43 -63.70
N SER A 838 13.38 -2.43 -62.91
CA SER A 838 13.24 -1.53 -61.77
C SER A 838 12.43 -2.17 -60.66
N MET A 839 12.58 -1.63 -59.45
CA MET A 839 11.84 -2.05 -58.27
C MET A 839 11.41 -0.85 -57.42
N ASN A 840 10.27 -0.93 -56.76
CA ASN A 840 9.85 0.06 -55.76
C ASN A 840 9.74 -0.56 -54.36
N GLU A 841 9.47 0.29 -53.37
CA GLU A 841 9.32 -0.03 -51.93
C GLU A 841 8.49 -1.29 -51.60
N ASN A 842 7.56 -1.73 -52.47
CA ASN A 842 6.70 -2.90 -52.24
C ASN A 842 7.43 -4.25 -52.36
N VAL A 843 8.68 -4.26 -52.84
CA VAL A 843 9.50 -5.48 -52.90
C VAL A 843 10.18 -5.82 -51.57
N LYS A 844 10.19 -4.89 -50.61
CA LYS A 844 10.81 -5.08 -49.28
C LYS A 844 10.05 -6.15 -48.47
N THR A 845 10.77 -6.93 -47.68
CA THR A 845 10.19 -7.96 -46.81
C THR A 845 10.73 -7.86 -45.38
N ALA A 846 9.87 -8.18 -44.39
CA ALA A 846 10.22 -8.22 -42.98
C ALA A 846 10.80 -9.57 -42.54
N THR A 847 10.65 -10.62 -43.36
CA THR A 847 11.12 -11.94 -42.99
C THR A 847 12.63 -12.04 -43.17
N ALA A 848 13.33 -12.41 -42.09
CA ALA A 848 14.78 -12.55 -42.09
C ALA A 848 15.27 -13.51 -43.19
N THR A 849 16.47 -13.22 -43.70
CA THR A 849 17.23 -14.11 -44.57
C THR A 849 18.68 -14.06 -44.13
N SER A 850 19.32 -15.22 -43.89
CA SER A 850 20.77 -15.27 -43.79
C SER A 850 21.28 -14.97 -45.20
N GLY A 851 21.82 -13.77 -45.41
CA GLY A 851 22.43 -13.40 -46.69
C GLY A 851 23.53 -14.40 -47.07
N PHE A 852 23.93 -14.41 -48.34
CA PHE A 852 25.00 -15.28 -48.84
C PHE A 852 26.38 -14.57 -48.84
N LEU A 853 26.58 -13.65 -47.89
CA LEU A 853 27.75 -12.76 -47.73
C LEU A 853 28.72 -13.26 -46.66
#